data_AF-A0A327P6K9-F1
#
_entry.id   AF-A0A327P6K9-F1
#
_cell.length_a   1.000
_cell.length_b   1.000
_cell.length_c   1.000
_cell.angle_alpha   90.00
_cell.angle_beta   90.00
_cell.angle_gamma   90.00
#
_symmetry.space_group_name_H-M   'P 1'
#
loop_
_entity.id
_entity.type
_entity.pdbx_description
1 polymer ?
#
loop_
_entity_poly.entity_id
_entity_poly.type
_entity_poly.pdbx_seq_one_letter_code
_entity_poly.pdbx_strand_id
1 'polypeptide(L)'
;MKSYLYLLLSIVLFSSQVRAQEARDLGSVDLSKNKDYYLSAFEKGGKFTYKLFNQNEPSVEIASFSLVNNNFDNFKEMLESVLKENNLTEGISEAEMEKYYFYFTTQNAFLIENEPGKKAIEMVFKDALAVYAYHHSNFAAITVKDIYYMLKELFPKEEIDGSFLDNPFDTAQYNLKLCDTCKVIFEDTFKANLEKTSRIKNKNERLETLYKAINKQYYDAIHKEIKEKLRAYEERVEGSVNELETQIKELRQGRLLLESDSNLYKSEIELLQQKINILEKSISENEKKVKEPLNRYDFTLEEEGIEAEGVQANEISSLQDYINEIEEIYTILSRNQLIYLSTASQDFFDSNDISPENRLKRIKTEISKLKNVQASLNAIRLEQNQISSIRDSVSINNDKLIAIKDNLNRVDTELGLLTQQLNEIEIEKNEQISVQLDQLFKTNKFEFSPSSVQLEVNRGYLENIVVNGSAAIYDYRKIKEKDPSKVISEIHLKFINDFPLGISSKKDIEQLGNYKLYARFRDGTHYELKLGDFIDVITEKLELDRKDYSPKNGSYELSLPSENKKTFFKADSKEILQLKIFSDFVGIQDNNPNGLIQLEIDKEIPLLTKRFQRPYAVFFLRPFVLNQANIGVFNYFKPQFIYSKIENNNKYLEVSSFPLEDGSASYGVSTLDLKQYEVFSVGADFNLFLYDIPNTKSTFLFNTGFRFGRTDLALDKDEPEAHDFPRGFTNTIQPSLEGLLRINGDERFGFEFSYGINWLLSDELFFTQKAKVSGIDDFGSFSRSKESNTLQRVSILAYLNINKESQGRLFFRYRFNSEFGDFKNNFAQLQIGYTTYLTRANK
;
A
#
# COMPACT_ATOMS: atom_id res chain seq x y z
N MET A 1 12.55 -59.30 -7.39
CA MET A 1 13.29 -58.02 -7.52
C MET A 1 13.52 -57.57 -8.96
N LYS A 2 13.58 -58.46 -9.96
CA LYS A 2 13.75 -58.08 -11.39
C LYS A 2 12.57 -57.32 -12.03
N SER A 3 11.36 -57.39 -11.46
CA SER A 3 10.16 -56.76 -12.05
C SER A 3 9.95 -55.29 -11.71
N TYR A 4 10.64 -54.75 -10.69
CA TYR A 4 10.51 -53.34 -10.28
C TYR A 4 11.54 -52.41 -10.98
N LEU A 5 12.65 -52.95 -11.47
CA LEU A 5 13.69 -52.18 -12.18
C LEU A 5 13.23 -51.78 -13.60
N TYR A 6 12.38 -52.60 -14.24
CA TYR A 6 11.80 -52.29 -15.55
C TYR A 6 10.74 -51.17 -15.49
N LEU A 7 10.02 -51.03 -14.36
CA LEU A 7 9.00 -49.99 -14.19
C LEU A 7 9.63 -48.60 -14.04
N LEU A 8 10.84 -48.51 -13.45
CA LEU A 8 11.57 -47.26 -13.25
C LEU A 8 12.30 -46.79 -14.52
N LEU A 9 12.66 -47.70 -15.44
CA LEU A 9 13.19 -47.34 -16.76
C LEU A 9 12.09 -46.95 -17.77
N SER A 10 10.86 -47.47 -17.62
CA SER A 10 9.75 -47.16 -18.54
C SER A 10 9.16 -45.75 -18.40
N ILE A 11 9.45 -45.03 -17.31
CA ILE A 11 8.92 -43.67 -17.06
C ILE A 11 9.76 -42.57 -17.75
N VAL A 12 10.94 -42.90 -18.31
CA VAL A 12 11.80 -41.94 -19.03
C VAL A 12 11.55 -41.90 -20.55
N LEU A 13 10.68 -42.77 -21.11
CA LEU A 13 10.62 -42.96 -22.57
C LEU A 13 9.28 -42.69 -23.28
N PHE A 14 8.30 -42.03 -22.66
CA PHE A 14 7.04 -41.72 -23.37
C PHE A 14 6.59 -40.26 -23.23
N SER A 15 6.86 -39.46 -24.26
CA SER A 15 5.90 -38.50 -24.86
C SER A 15 6.54 -37.69 -26.01
N SER A 16 6.75 -38.33 -27.17
CA SER A 16 6.90 -37.62 -28.44
C SER A 16 5.61 -37.71 -29.25
N GLN A 17 4.53 -37.09 -28.76
CA GLN A 17 3.46 -36.69 -29.67
C GLN A 17 3.96 -35.49 -30.48
N VAL A 18 4.42 -35.79 -31.69
CA VAL A 18 4.86 -34.80 -32.68
C VAL A 18 3.65 -33.95 -33.08
N ARG A 19 3.40 -32.87 -32.33
CA ARG A 19 2.78 -31.68 -32.91
C ARG A 19 3.71 -31.22 -34.04
N ALA A 20 3.15 -30.71 -35.14
CA ALA A 20 3.92 -30.12 -36.23
C ALA A 20 4.84 -29.02 -35.66
N GLN A 21 6.07 -29.38 -35.31
CA GLN A 21 7.07 -28.45 -34.80
C GLN A 21 7.46 -27.53 -35.94
N GLU A 22 7.43 -26.22 -35.67
CA GLU A 22 8.11 -25.23 -36.48
C GLU A 22 9.59 -25.63 -36.64
N ALA A 23 10.25 -25.17 -37.71
CA ALA A 23 11.64 -25.53 -37.97
C ALA A 23 12.51 -25.22 -36.74
N ARG A 24 13.23 -26.22 -36.23
CA ARG A 24 14.06 -26.13 -35.02
C ARG A 24 15.49 -25.80 -35.40
N ASP A 25 15.95 -24.59 -35.09
CA ASP A 25 17.36 -24.20 -35.26
C ASP A 25 18.26 -24.94 -34.26
N LEU A 26 19.36 -25.53 -34.74
CA LEU A 26 20.34 -26.31 -33.97
C LEU A 26 21.64 -25.52 -33.73
N GLY A 27 21.69 -24.25 -34.14
CA GLY A 27 22.83 -23.37 -33.97
C GLY A 27 23.81 -23.42 -35.14
N SER A 28 25.00 -22.89 -34.92
CA SER A 28 26.08 -22.81 -35.91
C SER A 28 27.46 -23.06 -35.31
N VAL A 29 28.39 -23.55 -36.13
CA VAL A 29 29.78 -23.85 -35.75
C VAL A 29 30.74 -23.41 -36.86
N ASP A 30 31.81 -22.73 -36.48
CA ASP A 30 32.86 -22.31 -37.41
C ASP A 30 33.67 -23.51 -37.91
N LEU A 31 34.03 -23.49 -39.20
CA LEU A 31 34.88 -24.51 -39.79
C LEU A 31 36.35 -24.23 -39.45
N SER A 32 37.02 -25.18 -38.79
CA SER A 32 38.30 -24.98 -38.11
C SER A 32 39.43 -24.50 -39.03
N LYS A 33 39.47 -25.02 -40.26
CA LYS A 33 40.45 -24.67 -41.30
C LYS A 33 39.92 -23.72 -42.36
N ASN A 34 38.61 -23.48 -42.37
CA ASN A 34 37.92 -22.59 -43.30
C ASN A 34 37.23 -21.50 -42.48
N LYS A 35 38.01 -20.65 -41.80
CA LYS A 35 37.48 -19.69 -40.81
C LYS A 35 36.49 -18.68 -41.38
N ASP A 36 36.53 -18.42 -42.67
CA ASP A 36 35.54 -17.58 -43.36
C ASP A 36 34.17 -18.27 -43.50
N TYR A 37 33.99 -19.48 -42.97
CA TYR A 37 32.80 -20.29 -43.15
C TYR A 37 32.28 -20.86 -41.84
N TYR A 38 30.96 -20.90 -41.71
CA TYR A 38 30.28 -21.58 -40.61
C TYR A 38 29.19 -22.49 -41.13
N LEU A 39 29.03 -23.64 -40.47
CA LEU A 39 27.97 -24.60 -40.71
C LEU A 39 26.85 -24.33 -39.71
N SER A 40 25.61 -24.18 -40.17
CA SER A 40 24.43 -24.16 -39.32
C SER A 40 23.54 -25.36 -39.61
N ALA A 41 22.66 -25.71 -38.68
CA ALA A 41 21.72 -26.79 -38.91
C ALA A 41 20.33 -26.46 -38.35
N PHE A 42 19.28 -27.00 -38.96
CA PHE A 42 17.93 -26.95 -38.42
C PHE A 42 17.18 -28.25 -38.72
N GLU A 43 16.24 -28.64 -37.86
CA GLU A 43 15.38 -29.82 -38.06
C GLU A 43 13.94 -29.39 -38.34
N LYS A 44 13.31 -29.94 -39.39
CA LYS A 44 11.87 -29.76 -39.63
C LYS A 44 11.23 -31.09 -40.01
N GLY A 45 10.35 -31.58 -39.13
CA GLY A 45 9.61 -32.83 -39.37
C GLY A 45 10.50 -34.07 -39.52
N GLY A 46 11.52 -34.22 -38.67
CA GLY A 46 12.46 -35.36 -38.72
C GLY A 46 13.56 -35.24 -39.78
N LYS A 47 13.55 -34.17 -40.60
CA LYS A 47 14.57 -33.89 -41.60
C LYS A 47 15.54 -32.83 -41.08
N PHE A 48 16.80 -33.21 -40.89
CA PHE A 48 17.90 -32.32 -40.55
C PHE A 48 18.39 -31.62 -41.81
N THR A 49 18.55 -30.32 -41.79
CA THR A 49 19.09 -29.53 -42.90
C THR A 49 20.28 -28.75 -42.40
N TYR A 50 21.42 -28.97 -43.02
CA TYR A 50 22.69 -28.33 -42.73
C TYR A 50 22.95 -27.29 -43.82
N LYS A 51 23.32 -26.08 -43.43
CA LYS A 51 23.56 -24.95 -44.32
C LYS A 51 24.93 -24.36 -44.05
N LEU A 52 25.72 -24.17 -45.11
CA LEU A 52 27.04 -23.59 -45.04
C LEU A 52 26.98 -22.13 -45.47
N PHE A 53 27.53 -21.23 -44.67
CA PHE A 53 27.49 -19.79 -44.89
C PHE A 53 28.90 -19.18 -44.89
N ASN A 54 29.06 -18.08 -45.61
CA ASN A 54 30.27 -17.26 -45.56
C ASN A 54 30.13 -16.25 -44.41
N GLN A 55 31.07 -16.20 -43.48
CA GLN A 55 31.08 -15.22 -42.39
C GLN A 55 31.14 -13.77 -42.90
N ASN A 56 31.79 -13.53 -44.04
CA ASN A 56 31.88 -12.20 -44.64
C ASN A 56 30.56 -11.78 -45.32
N GLU A 57 29.71 -12.75 -45.67
CA GLU A 57 28.38 -12.53 -46.26
C GLU A 57 27.34 -13.49 -45.65
N PRO A 58 26.92 -13.30 -44.38
CA PRO A 58 26.09 -14.26 -43.64
C PRO A 58 24.70 -14.52 -44.25
N SER A 59 24.23 -13.64 -45.14
CA SER A 59 22.98 -13.81 -45.86
C SER A 59 23.09 -14.73 -47.08
N VAL A 60 24.30 -15.09 -47.50
CA VAL A 60 24.55 -15.93 -48.69
C VAL A 60 24.83 -17.36 -48.24
N GLU A 61 23.86 -18.22 -48.48
CA GLU A 61 24.02 -19.67 -48.36
C GLU A 61 24.91 -20.18 -49.50
N ILE A 62 26.04 -20.79 -49.16
CA ILE A 62 26.97 -21.35 -50.14
C ILE A 62 26.47 -22.72 -50.59
N ALA A 63 26.02 -23.53 -49.64
CA ALA A 63 25.52 -24.87 -49.89
C ALA A 63 24.61 -25.33 -48.76
N SER A 64 23.77 -26.32 -49.06
CA SER A 64 23.03 -27.03 -48.03
C SER A 64 22.79 -28.47 -48.41
N PHE A 65 22.61 -29.30 -47.39
CA PHE A 65 22.22 -30.68 -47.54
C PHE A 65 21.24 -31.06 -46.46
N SER A 66 20.44 -32.09 -46.69
CA SER A 66 19.49 -32.56 -45.71
C SER A 66 19.50 -34.07 -45.54
N LEU A 67 19.31 -34.52 -44.31
CA LEU A 67 19.33 -35.91 -43.90
C LEU A 67 18.01 -36.27 -43.22
N VAL A 68 17.36 -37.33 -43.72
CA VAL A 68 16.22 -37.97 -43.04
C VAL A 68 16.72 -38.99 -42.03
N ASN A 69 17.79 -39.73 -42.38
CA ASN A 69 18.52 -40.59 -41.46
C ASN A 69 19.81 -39.87 -41.05
N ASN A 70 19.71 -39.03 -40.02
CA ASN A 70 20.83 -38.25 -39.52
C ASN A 70 21.73 -39.11 -38.63
N ASN A 71 22.60 -39.91 -39.24
CA ASN A 71 23.70 -40.61 -38.58
C ASN A 71 25.04 -39.99 -39.00
N PHE A 72 26.11 -40.29 -38.26
CA PHE A 72 27.41 -39.68 -38.49
C PHE A 72 27.95 -39.95 -39.90
N ASP A 73 27.84 -41.20 -40.39
CA ASP A 73 28.34 -41.59 -41.71
C ASP A 73 27.68 -40.78 -42.84
N ASN A 74 26.35 -40.65 -42.80
CA ASN A 74 25.59 -39.86 -43.77
C ASN A 74 25.92 -38.35 -43.67
N PHE A 75 26.09 -37.84 -42.46
CA PHE A 75 26.51 -36.44 -42.25
C PHE A 75 27.90 -36.18 -42.80
N LYS A 76 28.85 -37.06 -42.50
CA LYS A 76 30.23 -37.00 -42.99
C LYS A 76 30.26 -37.02 -44.52
N GLU A 77 29.61 -38.01 -45.14
CA GLU A 77 29.57 -38.16 -46.60
C GLU A 77 29.01 -36.91 -47.29
N MET A 78 27.88 -36.39 -46.79
CA MET A 78 27.25 -35.20 -47.39
C MET A 78 28.05 -33.92 -47.15
N LEU A 79 28.64 -33.75 -45.96
CA LEU A 79 29.49 -32.60 -45.66
C LEU A 79 30.76 -32.62 -46.52
N GLU A 80 31.40 -33.77 -46.69
CA GLU A 80 32.55 -33.95 -47.57
C GLU A 80 32.21 -33.60 -49.03
N SER A 81 31.06 -34.04 -49.53
CA SER A 81 30.59 -33.69 -50.88
C SER A 81 30.42 -32.18 -51.02
N VAL A 82 29.75 -31.54 -50.07
CA VAL A 82 29.50 -30.09 -50.08
C VAL A 82 30.81 -29.29 -50.01
N LEU A 83 31.76 -29.69 -49.17
CA LEU A 83 33.06 -29.01 -49.08
C LEU A 83 33.86 -29.18 -50.37
N LYS A 84 33.81 -30.35 -51.00
CA LYS A 84 34.50 -30.62 -52.27
C LYS A 84 33.91 -29.84 -53.43
N GLU A 85 32.59 -29.79 -53.56
CA GLU A 85 31.89 -29.04 -54.61
C GLU A 85 32.16 -27.53 -54.55
N ASN A 86 32.41 -27.01 -53.36
CA ASN A 86 32.67 -25.58 -53.13
C ASN A 86 34.17 -25.23 -53.01
N ASN A 87 35.07 -26.17 -53.34
CA ASN A 87 36.53 -26.01 -53.24
C ASN A 87 37.04 -25.63 -51.84
N LEU A 88 36.38 -26.08 -50.78
CA LEU A 88 36.73 -25.85 -49.36
C LEU A 88 37.55 -27.01 -48.77
N THR A 89 38.34 -27.67 -49.60
CA THR A 89 38.98 -28.97 -49.34
C THR A 89 40.22 -28.93 -48.45
N GLU A 90 40.50 -27.83 -47.75
CA GLU A 90 41.54 -27.83 -46.72
C GLU A 90 41.08 -28.76 -45.58
N GLY A 91 41.50 -30.02 -45.67
CA GLY A 91 40.89 -31.18 -45.03
C GLY A 91 40.44 -30.95 -43.59
N ILE A 92 39.13 -30.82 -43.41
CA ILE A 92 38.48 -31.02 -42.12
C ILE A 92 38.71 -32.48 -41.77
N SER A 93 39.30 -32.73 -40.61
CA SER A 93 39.53 -34.10 -40.15
C SER A 93 38.21 -34.76 -39.76
N GLU A 94 38.17 -36.10 -39.83
CA GLU A 94 37.00 -36.86 -39.40
C GLU A 94 36.61 -36.55 -37.94
N ALA A 95 37.59 -36.41 -37.05
CA ALA A 95 37.37 -36.02 -35.64
C ALA A 95 36.69 -34.65 -35.50
N GLU A 96 36.97 -33.70 -36.40
CA GLU A 96 36.30 -32.39 -36.41
C GLU A 96 34.87 -32.51 -36.92
N MET A 97 34.61 -33.36 -37.92
CA MET A 97 33.25 -33.65 -38.38
C MET A 97 32.44 -34.36 -37.30
N GLU A 98 33.03 -35.30 -36.57
CA GLU A 98 32.40 -35.93 -35.41
C GLU A 98 32.03 -34.88 -34.37
N LYS A 99 32.91 -33.92 -34.11
CA LYS A 99 32.64 -32.79 -33.21
C LYS A 99 31.48 -31.93 -33.71
N TYR A 100 31.40 -31.62 -35.00
CA TYR A 100 30.28 -30.86 -35.58
C TYR A 100 28.97 -31.64 -35.51
N TYR A 101 28.99 -32.91 -35.90
CA TYR A 101 27.84 -33.79 -35.80
C TYR A 101 27.36 -33.93 -34.35
N PHE A 102 28.28 -34.16 -33.42
CA PHE A 102 28.00 -34.19 -31.98
C PHE A 102 27.43 -32.87 -31.51
N TYR A 103 27.99 -31.72 -31.93
CA TYR A 103 27.44 -30.41 -31.62
C TYR A 103 25.96 -30.34 -32.02
N PHE A 104 25.60 -30.57 -33.28
CA PHE A 104 24.21 -30.46 -33.74
C PHE A 104 23.26 -31.53 -33.17
N THR A 105 23.77 -32.73 -32.89
CA THR A 105 22.95 -33.82 -32.35
C THR A 105 22.77 -33.75 -30.84
N THR A 106 23.68 -33.09 -30.11
CA THR A 106 23.58 -32.92 -28.64
C THR A 106 22.87 -31.65 -28.18
N GLN A 107 22.69 -30.65 -29.07
CA GLN A 107 21.75 -29.54 -28.82
C GLN A 107 20.29 -30.01 -28.63
N ASN A 108 20.00 -31.30 -28.90
CA ASN A 108 18.68 -31.92 -28.78
C ASN A 108 18.04 -31.92 -27.39
N ALA A 109 18.77 -31.76 -26.29
CA ALA A 109 18.23 -32.25 -25.03
C ALA A 109 17.34 -31.24 -24.25
N PHE A 110 17.56 -29.91 -24.36
CA PHE A 110 16.94 -28.98 -23.39
C PHE A 110 16.67 -27.55 -23.90
N LEU A 111 16.22 -27.37 -25.15
CA LEU A 111 15.60 -26.08 -25.53
C LEU A 111 14.22 -25.97 -24.91
N ILE A 112 14.18 -25.70 -23.61
CA ILE A 112 12.97 -25.27 -22.93
C ILE A 112 12.68 -23.85 -23.47
N GLU A 113 11.61 -23.72 -24.26
CA GLU A 113 11.09 -22.42 -24.65
C GLU A 113 10.94 -21.55 -23.39
N ASN A 114 11.40 -20.30 -23.48
CA ASN A 114 11.34 -19.39 -22.36
C ASN A 114 9.90 -18.93 -22.14
N GLU A 115 9.05 -19.81 -21.63
CA GLU A 115 7.75 -19.40 -21.13
C GLU A 115 7.97 -18.64 -19.82
N PRO A 116 7.63 -17.34 -19.75
CA PRO A 116 7.64 -16.62 -18.50
C PRO A 116 6.76 -17.37 -17.50
N GLY A 117 7.23 -17.46 -16.25
CA GLY A 117 6.51 -18.14 -15.19
C GLY A 117 5.05 -17.67 -15.16
N LYS A 118 4.11 -18.60 -15.25
CA LYS A 118 2.68 -18.28 -15.23
C LYS A 118 2.32 -17.66 -13.87
N LYS A 119 1.25 -16.85 -13.84
CA LYS A 119 0.72 -16.30 -12.58
C LYS A 119 0.53 -17.44 -11.57
N ALA A 120 1.06 -17.25 -10.36
CA ALA A 120 0.93 -18.18 -9.25
C ALA A 120 -0.25 -17.75 -8.38
N ILE A 121 -0.13 -16.55 -7.81
CA ILE A 121 -1.05 -15.99 -6.82
C ILE A 121 -1.19 -14.49 -7.10
N GLU A 122 -2.34 -13.92 -6.77
CA GLU A 122 -2.57 -12.49 -6.79
C GLU A 122 -3.13 -12.06 -5.44
N MET A 123 -2.58 -11.00 -4.85
CA MET A 123 -3.01 -10.43 -3.58
C MET A 123 -3.53 -9.02 -3.80
N VAL A 124 -4.66 -8.70 -3.19
CA VAL A 124 -5.26 -7.36 -3.13
C VAL A 124 -5.23 -6.87 -1.69
N PHE A 125 -4.70 -5.68 -1.47
CA PHE A 125 -4.50 -5.06 -0.15
C PHE A 125 -5.54 -3.97 0.10
N LYS A 126 -5.92 -3.76 1.36
CA LYS A 126 -6.81 -2.66 1.76
C LYS A 126 -6.05 -1.37 2.02
N ASP A 127 -6.71 -0.25 1.75
CA ASP A 127 -6.16 1.10 1.92
C ASP A 127 -6.32 1.65 3.34
N ALA A 128 -7.24 1.08 4.12
CA ALA A 128 -7.48 1.45 5.51
C ALA A 128 -8.04 0.28 6.31
N LEU A 129 -7.66 0.19 7.58
CA LEU A 129 -8.09 -0.89 8.47
C LEU A 129 -7.99 -0.48 9.95
N ALA A 130 -8.78 -1.13 10.80
CA ALA A 130 -8.72 -0.89 12.23
C ALA A 130 -7.59 -1.69 12.86
N VAL A 131 -6.74 -1.03 13.65
CA VAL A 131 -5.73 -1.66 14.51
C VAL A 131 -5.96 -1.25 15.94
N TYR A 132 -5.62 -2.13 16.88
CA TYR A 132 -5.79 -1.89 18.31
C TYR A 132 -4.43 -1.82 18.99
N ALA A 133 -4.26 -0.84 19.87
CA ALA A 133 -3.11 -0.71 20.74
C ALA A 133 -3.33 -1.53 22.03
N TYR A 134 -2.28 -2.21 22.48
CA TYR A 134 -2.29 -2.99 23.71
C TYR A 134 -1.10 -2.59 24.58
N HIS A 135 -1.34 -2.37 25.88
CA HIS A 135 -0.32 -1.94 26.84
C HIS A 135 0.60 -3.07 27.35
N HIS A 136 0.49 -4.28 26.80
CA HIS A 136 1.28 -5.42 27.25
C HIS A 136 2.40 -5.74 26.27
N SER A 137 3.65 -5.72 26.75
CA SER A 137 4.83 -5.88 25.88
C SER A 137 5.08 -7.31 25.39
N ASN A 138 4.48 -8.28 26.09
CA ASN A 138 4.58 -9.69 25.78
C ASN A 138 3.26 -10.39 26.10
N PHE A 139 2.42 -10.66 25.09
CA PHE A 139 1.14 -11.34 25.29
C PHE A 139 1.29 -12.72 25.95
N ALA A 140 2.42 -13.40 25.75
CA ALA A 140 2.68 -14.70 26.36
C ALA A 140 2.91 -14.64 27.88
N ALA A 141 3.03 -13.43 28.45
CA ALA A 141 3.18 -13.21 29.89
C ALA A 141 1.89 -12.72 30.56
N ILE A 142 0.78 -12.56 29.83
CA ILE A 142 -0.50 -12.11 30.41
C ILE A 142 -0.97 -13.12 31.45
N THR A 143 -1.22 -12.62 32.65
CA THR A 143 -1.80 -13.35 33.77
C THR A 143 -3.26 -12.95 33.98
N VAL A 144 -4.00 -13.76 34.74
CA VAL A 144 -5.38 -13.42 35.16
C VAL A 144 -5.41 -12.09 35.92
N LYS A 145 -4.36 -11.80 36.68
CA LYS A 145 -4.22 -10.58 37.47
C LYS A 145 -4.13 -9.33 36.58
N ASP A 146 -3.45 -9.45 35.44
CA ASP A 146 -3.34 -8.35 34.48
C ASP A 146 -4.70 -8.04 33.84
N ILE A 147 -5.48 -9.07 33.49
CA ILE A 147 -6.85 -8.90 32.98
C ILE A 147 -7.75 -8.28 34.05
N TYR A 148 -7.63 -8.72 35.31
CA TYR A 148 -8.38 -8.16 36.45
C TYR A 148 -8.08 -6.66 36.64
N TYR A 149 -6.81 -6.26 36.66
CA TYR A 149 -6.44 -4.85 36.81
C TYR A 149 -6.83 -4.01 35.61
N MET A 150 -6.71 -4.56 34.38
CA MET A 150 -7.23 -3.90 33.19
C MET A 150 -8.73 -3.65 33.32
N LEU A 151 -9.54 -4.64 33.72
CA LEU A 151 -10.96 -4.40 33.91
C LEU A 151 -11.21 -3.35 35.01
N LYS A 152 -10.43 -3.33 36.10
CA LYS A 152 -10.55 -2.25 37.12
C LYS A 152 -10.25 -0.87 36.56
N GLU A 153 -9.27 -0.77 35.67
CA GLU A 153 -8.91 0.47 35.00
C GLU A 153 -10.00 0.92 34.01
N LEU A 154 -10.55 -0.03 33.23
CA LEU A 154 -11.62 0.23 32.27
C LEU A 154 -12.96 0.56 32.94
N PHE A 155 -13.20 0.04 34.15
CA PHE A 155 -14.45 0.18 34.92
C PHE A 155 -14.18 0.62 36.38
N PRO A 156 -13.66 1.83 36.60
CA PRO A 156 -13.16 2.25 37.92
C PRO A 156 -14.24 2.39 39.00
N LYS A 157 -15.53 2.46 38.64
CA LYS A 157 -16.64 2.55 39.61
C LYS A 157 -17.41 1.24 39.81
N GLU A 158 -17.09 0.19 39.06
CA GLU A 158 -17.72 -1.13 39.21
C GLU A 158 -16.83 -2.01 40.11
N GLU A 159 -17.46 -2.78 41.01
CA GLU A 159 -16.73 -3.75 41.82
C GLU A 159 -16.55 -5.05 41.03
N ILE A 160 -15.30 -5.38 40.73
CA ILE A 160 -14.95 -6.66 40.09
C ILE A 160 -14.75 -7.70 41.18
N ASP A 161 -15.64 -8.70 41.19
CA ASP A 161 -15.63 -9.80 42.14
C ASP A 161 -14.25 -10.48 42.16
N GLY A 162 -13.75 -10.74 43.37
CA GLY A 162 -12.49 -11.47 43.58
C GLY A 162 -12.49 -12.87 42.97
N SER A 163 -13.67 -13.49 42.80
CA SER A 163 -13.82 -14.79 42.13
C SER A 163 -13.38 -14.78 40.66
N PHE A 164 -13.23 -13.60 40.04
CA PHE A 164 -12.61 -13.45 38.72
C PHE A 164 -11.20 -14.05 38.66
N LEU A 165 -10.43 -13.93 39.75
CA LEU A 165 -9.06 -14.46 39.82
C LEU A 165 -9.04 -15.99 39.75
N ASP A 166 -10.11 -16.64 40.21
CA ASP A 166 -10.29 -18.09 40.17
C ASP A 166 -10.82 -18.56 38.82
N ASN A 167 -11.82 -17.84 38.27
CA ASN A 167 -12.42 -18.16 36.97
C ASN A 167 -12.73 -16.91 36.12
N PRO A 168 -11.76 -16.44 35.30
CA PRO A 168 -11.97 -15.27 34.46
C PRO A 168 -12.88 -15.54 33.25
N PHE A 169 -13.39 -16.77 33.07
CA PHE A 169 -14.29 -17.14 31.97
C PHE A 169 -15.76 -17.24 32.40
N ASP A 170 -16.06 -16.97 33.67
CA ASP A 170 -17.44 -16.91 34.12
C ASP A 170 -18.16 -15.71 33.51
N THR A 171 -19.25 -15.98 32.78
CA THR A 171 -20.08 -14.96 32.14
C THR A 171 -20.66 -13.95 33.12
N ALA A 172 -20.86 -14.32 34.39
CA ALA A 172 -21.38 -13.42 35.43
C ALA A 172 -20.46 -12.22 35.70
N GLN A 173 -19.15 -12.39 35.49
CA GLN A 173 -18.13 -11.36 35.70
C GLN A 173 -18.20 -10.21 34.67
N TYR A 174 -18.92 -10.42 33.56
CA TYR A 174 -18.98 -9.47 32.44
C TYR A 174 -20.31 -8.72 32.37
N ASN A 175 -21.03 -8.63 33.48
CA ASN A 175 -22.20 -7.75 33.62
C ASN A 175 -21.80 -6.31 34.02
N LEU A 176 -20.63 -5.86 33.57
CA LEU A 176 -20.06 -4.55 33.88
C LEU A 176 -20.73 -3.46 33.06
N LYS A 177 -21.04 -2.35 33.72
CA LYS A 177 -21.73 -1.21 33.12
C LYS A 177 -20.78 -0.02 32.98
N LEU A 178 -20.93 0.71 31.90
CA LEU A 178 -20.37 2.06 31.79
C LEU A 178 -21.19 2.98 32.68
N CYS A 179 -20.54 3.64 33.64
CA CYS A 179 -21.23 4.46 34.64
C CYS A 179 -22.02 5.62 34.03
N ASP A 180 -21.67 6.02 32.80
CA ASP A 180 -22.31 7.13 32.10
C ASP A 180 -23.60 6.70 31.36
N THR A 181 -23.82 5.40 31.12
CA THR A 181 -24.98 4.89 30.37
C THR A 181 -25.75 3.78 31.08
N CYS A 182 -25.17 3.17 32.11
CA CYS A 182 -25.70 1.99 32.80
C CYS A 182 -25.98 0.78 31.88
N LYS A 183 -25.47 0.78 30.63
CA LYS A 183 -25.59 -0.33 29.68
C LYS A 183 -24.47 -1.34 29.93
N VAL A 184 -24.81 -2.63 29.86
CA VAL A 184 -23.82 -3.71 29.90
C VAL A 184 -23.05 -3.69 28.58
N ILE A 185 -21.73 -3.61 28.65
CA ILE A 185 -20.88 -3.50 27.46
C ILE A 185 -20.73 -4.84 26.74
N PHE A 186 -20.56 -5.92 27.49
CA PHE A 186 -20.24 -7.21 26.93
C PHE A 186 -21.49 -7.92 26.43
N GLU A 187 -21.67 -7.90 25.11
CA GLU A 187 -22.79 -8.53 24.41
C GLU A 187 -22.85 -10.05 24.64
N ASP A 188 -24.03 -10.64 24.40
CA ASP A 188 -24.24 -12.10 24.50
C ASP A 188 -23.33 -12.89 23.55
N THR A 189 -22.95 -12.31 22.41
CA THR A 189 -21.99 -12.90 21.48
C THR A 189 -20.59 -13.04 22.10
N PHE A 190 -20.14 -12.04 22.87
CA PHE A 190 -18.91 -12.12 23.64
C PHE A 190 -19.00 -13.20 24.71
N LYS A 191 -20.10 -13.22 25.48
CA LYS A 191 -20.34 -14.22 26.53
C LYS A 191 -20.36 -15.65 25.97
N ALA A 192 -21.02 -15.88 24.84
CA ALA A 192 -21.02 -17.17 24.14
C ALA A 192 -19.62 -17.59 23.66
N ASN A 193 -18.75 -16.63 23.34
CA ASN A 193 -17.37 -16.91 22.95
C ASN A 193 -16.42 -17.13 24.14
N LEU A 194 -16.79 -16.76 25.38
CA LEU A 194 -15.99 -17.06 26.57
C LEU A 194 -15.84 -18.56 26.77
N GLU A 195 -16.90 -19.34 26.55
CA GLU A 195 -16.85 -20.81 26.66
C GLU A 195 -15.93 -21.41 25.59
N LYS A 196 -15.95 -20.89 24.36
CA LYS A 196 -15.00 -21.33 23.31
C LYS A 196 -13.57 -20.99 23.69
N THR A 197 -13.36 -19.80 24.24
CA THR A 197 -12.06 -19.32 24.70
C THR A 197 -11.55 -20.17 25.86
N SER A 198 -12.41 -20.55 26.81
CA SER A 198 -12.05 -21.35 27.98
C SER A 198 -11.50 -22.73 27.60
N ARG A 199 -11.96 -23.28 26.46
CA ARG A 199 -11.56 -24.57 25.89
C ARG A 199 -10.22 -24.54 25.12
N ILE A 200 -9.60 -23.37 24.92
CA ILE A 200 -8.27 -23.28 24.32
C ILE A 200 -7.26 -23.97 25.25
N LYS A 201 -6.57 -25.01 24.74
CA LYS A 201 -5.67 -25.85 25.53
C LYS A 201 -4.46 -25.09 26.08
N ASN A 202 -3.92 -24.15 25.31
CA ASN A 202 -2.78 -23.34 25.72
C ASN A 202 -3.24 -22.21 26.64
N LYS A 203 -2.81 -22.24 27.92
CA LYS A 203 -3.19 -21.24 28.92
C LYS A 203 -2.87 -19.80 28.50
N ASN A 204 -1.72 -19.57 27.88
CA ASN A 204 -1.27 -18.22 27.53
C ASN A 204 -2.10 -17.67 26.35
N GLU A 205 -2.29 -18.48 25.30
CA GLU A 205 -3.13 -18.14 24.15
C GLU A 205 -4.58 -17.87 24.59
N ARG A 206 -5.08 -18.64 25.54
CA ARG A 206 -6.40 -18.48 26.12
C ARG A 206 -6.57 -17.13 26.84
N LEU A 207 -5.62 -16.75 27.70
CA LEU A 207 -5.66 -15.47 28.42
C LEU A 207 -5.43 -14.27 27.48
N GLU A 208 -4.53 -14.40 26.51
CA GLU A 208 -4.34 -13.41 25.46
C GLU A 208 -5.63 -13.17 24.66
N THR A 209 -6.30 -14.24 24.24
CA THR A 209 -7.56 -14.16 23.50
C THR A 209 -8.63 -13.44 24.31
N LEU A 210 -8.74 -13.75 25.61
CA LEU A 210 -9.67 -13.09 26.52
C LEU A 210 -9.36 -11.60 26.67
N TYR A 211 -8.10 -11.25 26.98
CA TYR A 211 -7.64 -9.86 27.12
C TYR A 211 -7.96 -9.03 25.88
N LYS A 212 -7.71 -9.57 24.69
CA LYS A 212 -7.99 -8.90 23.41
C LYS A 212 -9.48 -8.75 23.14
N ALA A 213 -10.27 -9.79 23.42
CA ALA A 213 -11.71 -9.74 23.25
C ALA A 213 -12.36 -8.70 24.16
N ILE A 214 -11.88 -8.58 25.40
CA ILE A 214 -12.34 -7.56 26.36
C ILE A 214 -12.04 -6.16 25.84
N ASN A 215 -10.78 -5.87 25.50
CA ASN A 215 -10.39 -4.57 24.96
C ASN A 215 -11.19 -4.20 23.71
N LYS A 216 -11.33 -5.15 22.77
CA LYS A 216 -12.09 -4.92 21.54
C LYS A 216 -13.54 -4.53 21.83
N GLN A 217 -14.25 -5.34 22.61
CA GLN A 217 -15.65 -5.07 22.97
C GLN A 217 -15.80 -3.74 23.72
N TYR A 218 -14.92 -3.47 24.69
CA TYR A 218 -14.92 -2.22 25.44
C TYR A 218 -14.76 -1.01 24.52
N TYR A 219 -13.69 -0.98 23.71
CA TYR A 219 -13.42 0.16 22.84
C TYR A 219 -14.43 0.29 21.70
N ASP A 220 -14.95 -0.80 21.15
CA ASP A 220 -16.01 -0.76 20.14
C ASP A 220 -17.32 -0.19 20.72
N ALA A 221 -17.68 -0.55 21.96
CA ALA A 221 -18.86 -0.03 22.64
C ALA A 221 -18.71 1.46 23.03
N ILE A 222 -17.58 1.85 23.62
CA ILE A 222 -17.25 3.25 23.93
C ILE A 222 -17.30 4.09 22.65
N HIS A 223 -16.68 3.61 21.57
CA HIS A 223 -16.66 4.31 20.29
C HIS A 223 -18.06 4.50 19.71
N LYS A 224 -18.90 3.46 19.76
CA LYS A 224 -20.30 3.53 19.33
C LYS A 224 -21.09 4.52 20.18
N GLU A 225 -20.93 4.48 21.49
CA GLU A 225 -21.61 5.38 22.42
C GLU A 225 -21.22 6.84 22.18
N ILE A 226 -19.92 7.13 22.04
CA ILE A 226 -19.43 8.47 21.74
C ILE A 226 -20.02 8.97 20.41
N LYS A 227 -20.10 8.10 19.39
CA LYS A 227 -20.75 8.45 18.12
C LYS A 227 -22.23 8.75 18.27
N GLU A 228 -22.96 7.95 19.04
CA GLU A 228 -24.38 8.18 19.33
C GLU A 228 -24.58 9.48 20.11
N LYS A 229 -23.73 9.77 21.10
CA LYS A 229 -23.74 11.03 21.88
C LYS A 229 -23.46 12.23 21.00
N LEU A 230 -22.43 12.16 20.16
CA LEU A 230 -22.10 13.22 19.19
C LEU A 230 -23.26 13.47 18.24
N ARG A 231 -23.85 12.40 17.67
CA ARG A 231 -24.99 12.52 16.77
C ARG A 231 -26.22 13.10 17.45
N ALA A 232 -26.59 12.61 18.63
CA ALA A 232 -27.75 13.10 19.38
C ALA A 232 -27.57 14.57 19.81
N TYR A 233 -26.34 14.95 20.16
CA TYR A 233 -26.01 16.34 20.47
C TYR A 233 -26.11 17.23 19.23
N GLU A 234 -25.58 16.78 18.08
CA GLU A 234 -25.71 17.47 16.79
C GLU A 234 -27.16 17.68 16.41
N GLU A 235 -27.97 16.61 16.43
CA GLU A 235 -29.41 16.69 16.11
C GLU A 235 -30.16 17.65 17.06
N ARG A 236 -29.79 17.68 18.34
CA ARG A 236 -30.38 18.59 19.33
C ARG A 236 -30.01 20.04 19.09
N VAL A 237 -28.74 20.33 18.79
CA VAL A 237 -28.23 21.69 18.59
C VAL A 237 -28.58 22.25 17.22
N GLU A 238 -28.61 21.41 16.18
CA GLU A 238 -28.93 21.81 14.81
C GLU A 238 -30.33 22.42 14.70
N GLY A 239 -31.31 21.91 15.46
CA GLY A 239 -32.65 22.51 15.55
C GLY A 239 -32.61 23.95 16.07
N SER A 240 -31.93 24.18 17.19
CA SER A 240 -31.80 25.52 17.80
C SER A 240 -30.96 26.47 16.95
N VAL A 241 -29.87 25.99 16.34
CA VAL A 241 -29.03 26.79 15.44
C VAL A 241 -29.83 27.21 14.21
N ASN A 242 -30.52 26.28 13.53
CA ASN A 242 -31.32 26.59 12.35
C ASN A 242 -32.46 27.57 12.66
N GLU A 243 -33.10 27.43 13.83
CA GLU A 243 -34.13 28.37 14.29
C GLU A 243 -33.56 29.77 14.50
N LEU A 244 -32.44 29.90 15.23
CA LEU A 244 -31.76 31.18 15.46
C LEU A 244 -31.25 31.80 14.16
N GLU A 245 -30.63 31.02 13.28
CA GLU A 245 -30.20 31.49 11.96
C GLU A 245 -31.37 32.01 11.11
N THR A 246 -32.51 31.33 11.18
CA THR A 246 -33.75 31.76 10.49
C THR A 246 -34.25 33.06 11.07
N GLN A 247 -34.35 33.19 12.40
CA GLN A 247 -34.75 34.43 13.07
C GLN A 247 -33.79 35.59 12.76
N ILE A 248 -32.47 35.36 12.82
CA ILE A 248 -31.44 36.33 12.45
C ILE A 248 -31.61 36.76 10.99
N LYS A 249 -31.87 35.82 10.07
CA LYS A 249 -32.08 36.10 8.65
C LYS A 249 -33.34 36.93 8.42
N GLU A 250 -34.45 36.58 9.07
CA GLU A 250 -35.72 37.33 9.00
C GLU A 250 -35.56 38.74 9.56
N LEU A 251 -34.89 38.91 10.70
CA LEU A 251 -34.61 40.23 11.27
C LEU A 251 -33.67 41.06 10.39
N ARG A 252 -32.66 40.45 9.76
CA ARG A 252 -31.80 41.14 8.77
C ARG A 252 -32.61 41.61 7.56
N GLN A 253 -33.56 40.81 7.08
CA GLN A 253 -34.46 41.22 6.00
C GLN A 253 -35.40 42.36 6.45
N GLY A 254 -35.99 42.26 7.64
CA GLY A 254 -36.80 43.33 8.22
C GLY A 254 -36.02 44.64 8.41
N ARG A 255 -34.76 44.55 8.85
CA ARG A 255 -33.83 45.69 8.95
C ARG A 255 -33.61 46.36 7.60
N LEU A 256 -33.36 45.57 6.55
CA LEU A 256 -33.17 46.10 5.18
C LEU A 256 -34.42 46.83 4.66
N LEU A 257 -35.62 46.32 4.95
CA LEU A 257 -36.87 46.98 4.60
C LEU A 257 -37.03 48.31 5.34
N LEU A 258 -36.75 48.34 6.65
CA LEU A 258 -36.80 49.56 7.45
C LEU A 258 -35.76 50.61 7.00
N GLU A 259 -34.55 50.17 6.62
CA GLU A 259 -33.52 51.06 6.04
C GLU A 259 -33.99 51.65 4.69
N SER A 260 -34.63 50.84 3.85
CA SER A 260 -35.24 51.29 2.59
C SER A 260 -36.33 52.35 2.84
N ASP A 261 -37.26 52.09 3.76
CA ASP A 261 -38.33 53.03 4.12
C ASP A 261 -37.76 54.31 4.73
N SER A 262 -36.74 54.21 5.59
CA SER A 262 -36.04 55.38 6.15
C SER A 262 -35.48 56.27 5.04
N ASN A 263 -34.82 55.68 4.04
CA ASN A 263 -34.24 56.41 2.91
C ASN A 263 -35.33 57.05 2.02
N LEU A 264 -36.45 56.37 1.84
CA LEU A 264 -37.61 56.92 1.12
C LEU A 264 -38.14 58.17 1.82
N TYR A 265 -38.43 58.09 3.13
CA TYR A 265 -38.94 59.24 3.88
C TYR A 265 -37.94 60.40 3.96
N LYS A 266 -36.63 60.14 4.07
CA LYS A 266 -35.61 61.20 3.96
C LYS A 266 -35.68 61.92 2.61
N SER A 267 -35.78 61.15 1.52
CA SER A 267 -35.86 61.70 0.18
C SER A 267 -37.13 62.52 -0.03
N GLU A 268 -38.26 62.07 0.52
CA GLU A 268 -39.52 62.82 0.51
C GLU A 268 -39.42 64.12 1.31
N ILE A 269 -38.85 64.08 2.51
CA ILE A 269 -38.64 65.27 3.35
C ILE A 269 -37.76 66.29 2.62
N GLU A 270 -36.64 65.86 2.03
CA GLU A 270 -35.75 66.73 1.24
C GLU A 270 -36.49 67.37 0.06
N LEU A 271 -37.31 66.60 -0.66
CA LEU A 271 -38.12 67.11 -1.77
C LEU A 271 -39.15 68.15 -1.30
N LEU A 272 -39.84 67.89 -0.19
CA LEU A 272 -40.81 68.82 0.39
C LEU A 272 -40.14 70.10 0.89
N GLN A 273 -38.95 70.00 1.49
CA GLN A 273 -38.14 71.16 1.89
C GLN A 273 -37.69 71.99 0.69
N GLN A 274 -37.30 71.35 -0.41
CA GLN A 274 -37.00 72.07 -1.66
C GLN A 274 -38.23 72.81 -2.20
N LYS A 275 -39.42 72.20 -2.14
CA LYS A 275 -40.68 72.88 -2.51
C LYS A 275 -40.98 74.08 -1.61
N ILE A 276 -40.80 73.96 -0.30
CA ILE A 276 -40.92 75.09 0.64
C ILE A 276 -39.98 76.21 0.21
N ASN A 277 -38.69 75.93 -0.02
CA ASN A 277 -37.71 76.93 -0.42
C ASN A 277 -38.08 77.65 -1.73
N ILE A 278 -38.66 76.93 -2.70
CA ILE A 278 -39.15 77.50 -3.96
C ILE A 278 -40.33 78.44 -3.71
N LEU A 279 -41.31 78.02 -2.89
CA LEU A 279 -42.48 78.82 -2.54
C LEU A 279 -42.09 80.06 -1.72
N GLU A 280 -41.18 79.93 -0.75
CA GLU A 280 -40.66 81.06 0.04
C GLU A 280 -39.94 82.08 -0.84
N LYS A 281 -39.19 81.61 -1.85
CA LYS A 281 -38.58 82.49 -2.85
C LYS A 281 -39.64 83.21 -3.70
N SER A 282 -40.68 82.52 -4.15
CA SER A 282 -41.80 83.10 -4.90
C SER A 282 -42.55 84.16 -4.09
N ILE A 283 -42.82 83.86 -2.82
CA ILE A 283 -43.41 84.81 -1.86
C ILE A 283 -42.53 86.05 -1.76
N SER A 284 -41.22 85.90 -1.53
CA SER A 284 -40.29 87.03 -1.43
C SER A 284 -40.27 87.89 -2.71
N GLU A 285 -40.36 87.27 -3.89
CA GLU A 285 -40.45 87.99 -5.17
C GLU A 285 -41.79 88.73 -5.34
N ASN A 286 -42.90 88.12 -4.91
CA ASN A 286 -44.22 88.75 -4.95
C ASN A 286 -44.35 89.86 -3.89
N GLU A 287 -43.77 89.69 -2.71
CA GLU A 287 -43.72 90.74 -1.67
C GLU A 287 -42.98 91.99 -2.16
N LYS A 288 -41.91 91.83 -2.95
CA LYS A 288 -41.22 92.97 -3.59
C LYS A 288 -42.14 93.73 -4.55
N LYS A 289 -42.95 93.01 -5.34
CA LYS A 289 -43.94 93.60 -6.26
C LYS A 289 -45.10 94.28 -5.53
N VAL A 290 -45.38 93.88 -4.29
CA VAL A 290 -46.42 94.45 -3.44
C VAL A 290 -45.92 95.68 -2.66
N LYS A 291 -44.70 95.63 -2.10
CA LYS A 291 -44.11 96.73 -1.30
C LYS A 291 -43.83 97.99 -2.12
N GLU A 292 -43.41 97.86 -3.37
CA GLU A 292 -43.04 99.01 -4.21
C GLU A 292 -44.23 99.92 -4.56
N PRO A 293 -45.44 99.41 -4.89
CA PRO A 293 -46.63 100.23 -5.09
C PRO A 293 -47.29 100.67 -3.78
N LEU A 294 -47.36 99.82 -2.75
CA LEU A 294 -48.05 100.15 -1.49
C LEU A 294 -47.40 101.33 -0.75
N ASN A 295 -46.08 101.48 -0.79
CA ASN A 295 -45.40 102.64 -0.18
C ASN A 295 -45.76 104.00 -0.82
N ARG A 296 -46.49 104.04 -1.94
CA ARG A 296 -46.98 105.29 -2.57
C ARG A 296 -48.38 105.69 -2.16
N TYR A 297 -49.14 104.77 -1.59
CA TYR A 297 -50.48 105.01 -1.08
C TYR A 297 -50.31 104.96 0.44
N ASP A 298 -50.58 106.07 1.13
CA ASP A 298 -50.39 106.20 2.58
C ASP A 298 -51.41 105.33 3.35
N PHE A 299 -51.34 104.01 3.15
CA PHE A 299 -52.04 103.02 3.94
C PHE A 299 -51.26 102.92 5.24
N THR A 300 -51.65 103.71 6.24
CA THR A 300 -51.24 103.50 7.62
C THR A 300 -51.77 102.13 8.06
N LEU A 301 -50.91 101.13 7.98
CA LEU A 301 -51.09 99.85 8.63
C LEU A 301 -50.94 100.09 10.14
N GLU A 302 -51.99 99.81 10.91
CA GLU A 302 -51.88 99.79 12.37
C GLU A 302 -50.92 98.66 12.78
N GLU A 303 -49.74 99.04 13.26
CA GLU A 303 -48.78 98.12 13.88
C GLU A 303 -49.30 97.69 15.27
N GLU A 304 -50.23 96.73 15.33
CA GLU A 304 -50.44 95.96 16.56
C GLU A 304 -50.52 94.45 16.29
N GLY A 305 -49.40 93.79 16.61
CA GLY A 305 -49.33 92.45 17.21
C GLY A 305 -50.04 91.32 16.49
N ILE A 306 -49.37 90.70 15.51
CA ILE A 306 -49.86 89.47 14.88
C ILE A 306 -48.80 88.38 14.99
N GLU A 307 -49.05 87.48 15.95
CA GLU A 307 -48.64 86.09 15.85
C GLU A 307 -49.38 85.44 14.68
N ALA A 308 -48.67 84.55 13.99
CA ALA A 308 -49.02 83.97 12.71
C ALA A 308 -50.44 83.39 12.63
N GLU A 309 -51.04 83.53 11.43
CA GLU A 309 -52.33 82.99 10.98
C GLU A 309 -53.53 83.95 11.06
N GLY A 310 -53.62 84.87 10.09
CA GLY A 310 -54.89 85.54 9.80
C GLY A 310 -54.83 86.82 8.96
N VAL A 311 -53.66 87.46 8.82
CA VAL A 311 -53.61 88.89 8.49
C VAL A 311 -53.68 89.28 7.02
N GLN A 312 -53.33 88.41 6.08
CA GLN A 312 -53.42 88.80 4.68
C GLN A 312 -54.85 88.78 4.11
N ALA A 313 -55.80 88.11 4.77
CA ALA A 313 -57.17 88.00 4.26
C ALA A 313 -57.94 89.33 4.34
N ASN A 314 -57.76 90.07 5.44
CA ASN A 314 -58.39 91.38 5.62
C ASN A 314 -57.74 92.42 4.71
N GLU A 315 -56.41 92.43 4.58
CA GLU A 315 -55.69 93.34 3.69
C GLU A 315 -56.06 93.14 2.21
N ILE A 316 -56.18 91.88 1.75
CA ILE A 316 -56.64 91.57 0.39
C ILE A 316 -58.09 92.03 0.19
N SER A 317 -58.97 91.82 1.18
CA SER A 317 -60.37 92.26 1.11
C SER A 317 -60.44 93.78 1.03
N SER A 318 -59.73 94.51 1.89
CA SER A 318 -59.68 95.98 1.90
C SER A 318 -59.09 96.55 0.60
N LEU A 319 -58.03 95.94 0.07
CA LEU A 319 -57.43 96.36 -1.21
C LEU A 319 -58.36 96.06 -2.39
N GLN A 320 -59.14 94.98 -2.32
CA GLN A 320 -60.12 94.62 -3.33
C GLN A 320 -61.35 95.52 -3.29
N ASP A 321 -61.84 95.88 -2.10
CA ASP A 321 -62.89 96.87 -1.91
C ASP A 321 -62.44 98.24 -2.44
N TYR A 322 -61.19 98.62 -2.17
CA TYR A 322 -60.58 99.85 -2.69
C TYR A 322 -60.41 99.83 -4.23
N ILE A 323 -59.98 98.71 -4.81
CA ILE A 323 -59.93 98.55 -6.28
C ILE A 323 -61.34 98.67 -6.86
N ASN A 324 -62.34 98.00 -6.28
CA ASN A 324 -63.72 98.05 -6.74
C ASN A 324 -64.27 99.48 -6.69
N GLU A 325 -63.99 100.23 -5.62
CA GLU A 325 -64.35 101.65 -5.48
C GLU A 325 -63.72 102.51 -6.58
N ILE A 326 -62.42 102.33 -6.86
CA ILE A 326 -61.73 103.06 -7.95
C ILE A 326 -62.24 102.65 -9.34
N GLU A 327 -62.57 101.36 -9.55
CA GLU A 327 -63.16 100.89 -10.82
C GLU A 327 -64.56 101.46 -11.03
N GLU A 328 -65.35 101.61 -9.96
CA GLU A 328 -66.65 102.27 -10.00
C GLU A 328 -66.49 103.76 -10.36
N ILE A 329 -65.55 104.47 -9.72
CA ILE A 329 -65.19 105.85 -10.05
C ILE A 329 -64.74 105.97 -11.52
N TYR A 330 -63.88 105.07 -12.00
CA TYR A 330 -63.45 105.02 -13.41
C TYR A 330 -64.63 104.82 -14.36
N THR A 331 -65.54 103.90 -14.02
CA THR A 331 -66.72 103.59 -14.83
C THR A 331 -67.66 104.80 -14.90
N ILE A 332 -67.86 105.50 -13.78
CA ILE A 332 -68.64 106.75 -13.70
C ILE A 332 -67.98 107.84 -14.56
N LEU A 333 -66.67 108.07 -14.42
CA LEU A 333 -65.92 109.08 -15.18
C LEU A 333 -65.92 108.80 -16.69
N SER A 334 -65.87 107.53 -17.11
CA SER A 334 -65.89 107.13 -18.52
C SER A 334 -67.23 107.40 -19.23
N ARG A 335 -68.31 107.63 -18.47
CA ARG A 335 -69.68 107.82 -19.00
C ARG A 335 -70.10 109.28 -19.17
N ASN A 336 -69.21 110.26 -18.98
CA ASN A 336 -69.42 111.68 -19.32
C ASN A 336 -70.69 112.32 -18.71
N GLN A 337 -70.85 112.23 -17.38
CA GLN A 337 -71.82 113.05 -16.63
C GLN A 337 -71.14 113.69 -15.41
N LEU A 338 -71.26 115.02 -15.32
CA LEU A 338 -70.76 115.88 -14.25
C LEU A 338 -71.41 115.50 -12.90
N ILE A 339 -70.64 114.92 -11.96
CA ILE A 339 -71.04 114.74 -10.55
C ILE A 339 -69.81 114.93 -9.63
N TYR A 340 -70.04 115.60 -8.50
CA TYR A 340 -69.13 115.84 -7.37
C TYR A 340 -68.50 114.54 -6.83
N LEU A 341 -67.16 114.48 -6.76
CA LEU A 341 -66.41 113.41 -6.08
C LEU A 341 -66.38 113.67 -4.57
N SER A 342 -66.44 112.61 -3.76
CA SER A 342 -66.24 112.67 -2.31
C SER A 342 -64.79 113.03 -1.97
N THR A 343 -64.59 113.69 -0.83
CA THR A 343 -63.34 114.32 -0.39
C THR A 343 -62.15 113.37 -0.21
N ALA A 344 -62.34 112.05 -0.24
CA ALA A 344 -61.25 111.07 -0.09
C ALA A 344 -60.46 110.81 -1.39
N SER A 345 -60.96 111.22 -2.56
CA SER A 345 -60.31 110.98 -3.86
C SER A 345 -59.54 112.20 -4.41
N GLN A 346 -59.58 113.34 -3.73
CA GLN A 346 -59.16 114.63 -4.28
C GLN A 346 -57.64 114.72 -4.52
N ASP A 347 -56.83 114.07 -3.68
CA ASP A 347 -55.37 114.05 -3.79
C ASP A 347 -54.86 113.34 -5.06
N PHE A 348 -55.68 112.50 -5.70
CA PHE A 348 -55.30 111.83 -6.94
C PHE A 348 -55.38 112.73 -8.18
N PHE A 349 -56.09 113.86 -8.10
CA PHE A 349 -56.50 114.66 -9.26
C PHE A 349 -55.90 116.07 -9.32
N ASP A 350 -55.09 116.46 -8.35
CA ASP A 350 -54.60 117.84 -8.15
C ASP A 350 -53.38 118.26 -9.00
N SER A 351 -53.15 117.61 -10.14
CA SER A 351 -52.22 118.13 -11.16
C SER A 351 -53.00 118.90 -12.23
N ASN A 352 -52.96 120.24 -12.15
CA ASN A 352 -53.71 121.20 -12.96
C ASN A 352 -53.42 121.25 -14.48
N ASP A 353 -52.85 120.20 -15.09
CA ASP A 353 -52.44 120.29 -16.51
C ASP A 353 -52.52 118.95 -17.29
N ILE A 354 -53.69 118.30 -17.27
CA ILE A 354 -53.90 117.03 -17.98
C ILE A 354 -55.33 116.94 -18.53
N SER A 355 -55.49 116.68 -19.84
CA SER A 355 -56.79 116.49 -20.50
C SER A 355 -57.57 115.27 -19.93
N PRO A 356 -58.92 115.25 -20.03
CA PRO A 356 -59.76 114.17 -19.50
C PRO A 356 -59.34 112.76 -19.95
N GLU A 357 -58.90 112.59 -21.20
CA GLU A 357 -58.43 111.30 -21.74
C GLU A 357 -57.16 110.79 -21.03
N ASN A 358 -56.24 111.69 -20.69
CA ASN A 358 -55.02 111.32 -19.99
C ASN A 358 -55.28 111.02 -18.50
N ARG A 359 -56.30 111.63 -17.87
CA ARG A 359 -56.75 111.26 -16.50
C ARG A 359 -57.34 109.85 -16.48
N LEU A 360 -58.23 109.51 -17.42
CA LEU A 360 -58.76 108.15 -17.57
C LEU A 360 -57.64 107.14 -17.83
N LYS A 361 -56.66 107.46 -18.69
CA LYS A 361 -55.49 106.60 -18.94
C LYS A 361 -54.66 106.39 -17.67
N ARG A 362 -54.49 107.41 -16.82
CA ARG A 362 -53.77 107.32 -15.53
C ARG A 362 -54.52 106.45 -14.52
N ILE A 363 -55.83 106.64 -14.35
CA ILE A 363 -56.66 105.79 -13.46
C ILE A 363 -56.64 104.34 -13.94
N LYS A 364 -56.82 104.09 -15.24
CA LYS A 364 -56.73 102.73 -15.81
C LYS A 364 -55.36 102.09 -15.58
N THR A 365 -54.30 102.89 -15.68
CA THR A 365 -52.93 102.44 -15.39
C THR A 365 -52.79 102.07 -13.91
N GLU A 366 -53.33 102.86 -12.98
CA GLU A 366 -53.26 102.53 -11.55
C GLU A 366 -54.17 101.39 -11.13
N ILE A 367 -55.36 101.26 -11.69
CA ILE A 367 -56.18 100.05 -11.53
C ILE A 367 -55.39 98.83 -11.98
N SER A 368 -54.67 98.90 -13.11
CA SER A 368 -53.84 97.77 -13.57
C SER A 368 -52.71 97.44 -12.60
N LYS A 369 -52.09 98.44 -11.97
CA LYS A 369 -51.04 98.22 -10.95
C LYS A 369 -51.62 97.64 -9.68
N LEU A 370 -52.76 98.14 -9.20
CA LEU A 370 -53.45 97.62 -8.02
C LEU A 370 -53.97 96.19 -8.24
N LYS A 371 -54.50 95.88 -9.44
CA LYS A 371 -54.86 94.50 -9.82
C LYS A 371 -53.66 93.56 -9.86
N ASN A 372 -52.49 94.06 -10.30
CA ASN A 372 -51.24 93.30 -10.21
C ASN A 372 -50.81 93.07 -8.76
N VAL A 373 -50.96 94.07 -7.87
CA VAL A 373 -50.71 93.93 -6.43
C VAL A 373 -51.64 92.90 -5.80
N GLN A 374 -52.94 92.98 -6.10
CA GLN A 374 -53.95 92.03 -5.64
C GLN A 374 -53.67 90.60 -6.13
N ALA A 375 -53.28 90.44 -7.40
CA ALA A 375 -52.87 89.14 -7.95
C ALA A 375 -51.62 88.60 -7.23
N SER A 376 -50.64 89.46 -6.92
CA SER A 376 -49.46 89.08 -6.14
C SER A 376 -49.79 88.72 -4.69
N LEU A 377 -50.72 89.43 -4.03
CA LEU A 377 -51.18 89.09 -2.68
C LEU A 377 -51.95 87.78 -2.64
N ASN A 378 -52.86 87.54 -3.60
CA ASN A 378 -53.56 86.26 -3.74
C ASN A 378 -52.58 85.11 -3.98
N ALA A 379 -51.53 85.33 -4.78
CA ALA A 379 -50.46 84.35 -4.98
C ALA A 379 -49.71 84.07 -3.67
N ILE A 380 -49.32 85.11 -2.90
CA ILE A 380 -48.67 84.94 -1.60
C ILE A 380 -49.54 84.11 -0.64
N ARG A 381 -50.83 84.43 -0.50
CA ARG A 381 -51.74 83.69 0.38
C ARG A 381 -51.87 82.22 -0.02
N LEU A 382 -51.99 81.96 -1.32
CA LEU A 382 -52.09 80.59 -1.84
C LEU A 382 -50.79 79.81 -1.60
N GLU A 383 -49.63 80.43 -1.82
CA GLU A 383 -48.32 79.85 -1.57
C GLU A 383 -48.06 79.63 -0.07
N GLN A 384 -48.51 80.53 0.82
CA GLN A 384 -48.42 80.36 2.28
C GLN A 384 -49.26 79.19 2.78
N ASN A 385 -50.51 79.06 2.29
CA ASN A 385 -51.36 77.90 2.62
C ASN A 385 -50.73 76.59 2.12
N GLN A 386 -50.10 76.61 0.94
CA GLN A 386 -49.34 75.47 0.43
C GLN A 386 -48.12 75.14 1.30
N ILE A 387 -47.35 76.15 1.75
CA ILE A 387 -46.23 75.95 2.68
C ILE A 387 -46.71 75.31 3.98
N SER A 388 -47.81 75.78 4.57
CA SER A 388 -48.37 75.21 5.81
C SER A 388 -48.72 73.73 5.63
N SER A 389 -49.48 73.39 4.58
CA SER A 389 -49.82 71.99 4.25
C SER A 389 -48.58 71.11 3.96
N ILE A 390 -47.54 71.67 3.33
CA ILE A 390 -46.28 70.96 3.10
C ILE A 390 -45.51 70.77 4.40
N ARG A 391 -45.49 71.75 5.31
CA ARG A 391 -44.85 71.64 6.64
C ARG A 391 -45.53 70.57 7.50
N ASP A 392 -46.85 70.47 7.47
CA ASP A 392 -47.58 69.38 8.14
C ASP A 392 -47.15 68.01 7.57
N SER A 393 -47.03 67.90 6.25
CA SER A 393 -46.55 66.68 5.58
C SER A 393 -45.11 66.33 5.97
N VAL A 394 -44.22 67.34 6.11
CA VAL A 394 -42.86 67.17 6.61
C VAL A 394 -42.86 66.68 8.05
N SER A 395 -43.72 67.25 8.92
CA SER A 395 -43.85 66.81 10.31
C SER A 395 -44.28 65.35 10.40
N ILE A 396 -45.32 64.96 9.66
CA ILE A 396 -45.81 63.57 9.60
C ILE A 396 -44.72 62.61 9.14
N ASN A 397 -43.95 62.99 8.11
CA ASN A 397 -42.87 62.14 7.60
C ASN A 397 -41.67 62.08 8.58
N ASN A 398 -41.39 63.14 9.33
CA ASN A 398 -40.41 63.11 10.41
C ASN A 398 -40.84 62.17 11.55
N ASP A 399 -42.10 62.20 11.96
CA ASP A 399 -42.62 61.29 13.00
C ASP A 399 -42.50 59.82 12.57
N LYS A 400 -42.81 59.52 11.31
CA LYS A 400 -42.57 58.19 10.72
C LYS A 400 -41.09 57.82 10.73
N LEU A 401 -40.21 58.76 10.41
CA LEU A 401 -38.77 58.53 10.41
C LEU A 401 -38.22 58.24 11.81
N ILE A 402 -38.71 58.94 12.82
CA ILE A 402 -38.40 58.68 14.23
C ILE A 402 -38.86 57.27 14.61
N ALA A 403 -40.10 56.90 14.30
CA ALA A 403 -40.64 55.56 14.56
C ALA A 403 -39.83 54.45 13.86
N ILE A 404 -39.39 54.67 12.61
CA ILE A 404 -38.51 53.73 11.88
C ILE A 404 -37.16 53.61 12.59
N LYS A 405 -36.57 54.72 13.03
CA LYS A 405 -35.29 54.71 13.75
C LYS A 405 -35.37 53.94 15.07
N ASP A 406 -36.45 54.11 15.81
CA ASP A 406 -36.67 53.37 17.05
C ASP A 406 -36.84 51.86 16.79
N ASN A 407 -37.56 51.51 15.72
CA ASN A 407 -37.68 50.12 15.27
C ASN A 407 -36.34 49.53 14.83
N LEU A 408 -35.50 50.28 14.10
CA LEU A 408 -34.15 49.85 13.71
C LEU A 408 -33.27 49.56 14.93
N ASN A 409 -33.26 50.45 15.93
CA ASN A 409 -32.52 50.23 17.18
C ASN A 409 -32.99 48.96 17.91
N ARG A 410 -34.30 48.70 17.92
CA ARG A 410 -34.87 47.48 18.51
C ARG A 410 -34.41 46.24 17.76
N VAL A 411 -34.46 46.24 16.42
CA VAL A 411 -34.00 45.14 15.57
C VAL A 411 -32.49 44.90 15.74
N ASP A 412 -31.67 45.94 15.82
CA ASP A 412 -30.23 45.82 16.03
C ASP A 412 -29.91 45.21 17.41
N THR A 413 -30.67 45.59 18.45
CA THR A 413 -30.53 45.01 19.80
C THR A 413 -30.90 43.52 19.80
N GLU A 414 -32.01 43.17 19.16
CA GLU A 414 -32.48 41.79 19.05
C GLU A 414 -31.51 40.93 18.23
N LEU A 415 -30.98 41.46 17.10
CA LEU A 415 -29.92 40.81 16.32
C LEU A 415 -28.66 40.57 17.15
N GLY A 416 -28.26 41.53 17.98
CA GLY A 416 -27.11 41.39 18.88
C GLY A 416 -27.29 40.24 19.87
N LEU A 417 -28.47 40.16 20.51
CA LEU A 417 -28.81 39.09 21.46
C LEU A 417 -28.85 37.72 20.79
N LEU A 418 -29.54 37.58 19.65
CA LEU A 418 -29.62 36.30 18.93
C LEU A 418 -28.26 35.84 18.40
N THR A 419 -27.43 36.78 17.91
CA THR A 419 -26.06 36.47 17.47
C THR A 419 -25.19 36.01 18.63
N GLN A 420 -25.33 36.63 19.80
CA GLN A 420 -24.63 36.19 21.01
C GLN A 420 -25.09 34.79 21.43
N GLN A 421 -26.39 34.53 21.45
CA GLN A 421 -26.95 33.20 21.77
C GLN A 421 -26.46 32.13 20.79
N LEU A 422 -26.40 32.44 19.49
CA LEU A 422 -25.84 31.54 18.48
C LEU A 422 -24.37 31.23 18.77
N ASN A 423 -23.56 32.24 19.06
CA ASN A 423 -22.15 32.06 19.40
C ASN A 423 -21.97 31.23 20.68
N GLU A 424 -22.78 31.45 21.71
CA GLU A 424 -22.75 30.68 22.96
C GLU A 424 -23.08 29.21 22.71
N ILE A 425 -24.09 28.92 21.88
CA ILE A 425 -24.45 27.56 21.47
C ILE A 425 -23.32 26.91 20.64
N GLU A 426 -22.67 27.66 19.75
CA GLU A 426 -21.53 27.16 18.97
C GLU A 426 -20.31 26.85 19.86
N ILE A 427 -20.03 27.70 20.86
CA ILE A 427 -18.96 27.46 21.84
C ILE A 427 -19.27 26.20 22.65
N GLU A 428 -20.48 26.09 23.22
CA GLU A 428 -20.91 24.90 23.97
C GLU A 428 -20.82 23.65 23.10
N LYS A 429 -21.23 23.75 21.82
CA LYS A 429 -21.12 22.66 20.86
C LYS A 429 -19.70 22.20 20.67
N ASN A 430 -18.77 23.13 20.45
CA ASN A 430 -17.36 22.80 20.25
C ASN A 430 -16.73 22.21 21.52
N GLU A 431 -17.09 22.72 22.71
CA GLU A 431 -16.63 22.15 23.99
C GLU A 431 -17.12 20.71 24.19
N GLN A 432 -18.41 20.45 23.96
CA GLN A 432 -18.98 19.11 24.11
C GLN A 432 -18.39 18.13 23.09
N ILE A 433 -18.22 18.56 21.83
CA ILE A 433 -17.53 17.78 20.82
C ILE A 433 -16.09 17.49 21.27
N SER A 434 -15.33 18.48 21.75
CA SER A 434 -13.96 18.29 22.24
C SER A 434 -13.89 17.27 23.38
N VAL A 435 -14.81 17.31 24.35
CA VAL A 435 -14.85 16.33 25.45
C VAL A 435 -15.07 14.91 24.94
N GLN A 436 -16.02 14.73 24.01
CA GLN A 436 -16.29 13.44 23.39
C GLN A 436 -15.10 12.94 22.55
N LEU A 437 -14.42 13.85 21.84
CA LEU A 437 -13.21 13.54 21.11
C LEU A 437 -12.09 13.07 22.05
N ASP A 438 -11.85 13.78 23.16
CA ASP A 438 -10.83 13.40 24.16
C ASP A 438 -11.09 12.03 24.79
N GLN A 439 -12.35 11.62 24.92
CA GLN A 439 -12.70 10.25 25.30
C GLN A 439 -12.39 9.25 24.18
N LEU A 440 -12.63 9.63 22.93
CA LEU A 440 -12.32 8.81 21.75
C LEU A 440 -10.80 8.63 21.59
N PHE A 441 -9.98 9.64 21.94
CA PHE A 441 -8.51 9.54 22.01
C PHE A 441 -8.02 8.48 23.02
N LYS A 442 -8.83 8.16 24.04
CA LYS A 442 -8.53 7.09 25.01
C LYS A 442 -8.96 5.72 24.50
N THR A 443 -9.73 5.65 23.41
CA THR A 443 -10.00 4.39 22.75
C THR A 443 -8.71 3.96 22.07
N ASN A 444 -8.12 2.85 22.49
CA ASN A 444 -6.90 2.29 21.89
C ASN A 444 -7.17 1.73 20.48
N LYS A 445 -8.10 2.32 19.72
CA LYS A 445 -8.56 1.90 18.39
C LYS A 445 -8.16 2.96 17.37
N PHE A 446 -7.36 2.54 16.41
CA PHE A 446 -6.79 3.41 15.39
C PHE A 446 -7.22 2.95 14.00
N GLU A 447 -7.44 3.91 13.10
CA GLU A 447 -7.51 3.68 11.67
C GLU A 447 -6.09 3.75 11.10
N PHE A 448 -5.56 2.59 10.74
CA PHE A 448 -4.27 2.46 10.08
C PHE A 448 -4.46 2.57 8.58
N SER A 449 -3.76 3.53 7.98
CA SER A 449 -3.65 3.75 6.55
C SER A 449 -2.25 3.30 6.09
N PRO A 450 -2.13 2.11 5.47
CA PRO A 450 -0.87 1.62 4.93
C PRO A 450 -0.36 2.55 3.84
N SER A 451 0.94 2.85 3.87
CA SER A 451 1.63 3.62 2.83
C SER A 451 2.51 2.74 1.95
N SER A 452 3.06 1.65 2.49
CA SER A 452 3.87 0.72 1.71
C SER A 452 3.79 -0.72 2.22
N VAL A 453 3.96 -1.66 1.30
CA VAL A 453 4.08 -3.09 1.59
C VAL A 453 5.35 -3.60 0.98
N GLN A 454 6.18 -4.28 1.77
CA GLN A 454 7.33 -5.02 1.27
C GLN A 454 7.13 -6.49 1.61
N LEU A 455 7.28 -7.34 0.60
CA LEU A 455 7.15 -8.78 0.70
C LEU A 455 8.41 -9.44 0.16
N GLU A 456 8.99 -10.34 0.94
CA GLU A 456 10.10 -11.17 0.50
C GLU A 456 9.63 -12.61 0.39
N VAL A 457 9.62 -13.13 -0.84
CA VAL A 457 9.38 -14.55 -1.10
C VAL A 457 10.72 -15.24 -1.26
N ASN A 458 10.94 -16.30 -0.49
CA ASN A 458 12.13 -17.14 -0.63
C ASN A 458 11.77 -18.60 -0.33
N ARG A 459 12.13 -19.50 -1.25
CA ARG A 459 11.95 -20.96 -1.14
C ARG A 459 10.53 -21.39 -0.76
N GLY A 460 9.52 -20.69 -1.27
CA GLY A 460 8.11 -20.99 -0.99
C GLY A 460 7.60 -20.47 0.36
N TYR A 461 8.33 -19.55 0.99
CA TYR A 461 7.92 -18.81 2.19
C TYR A 461 7.82 -17.31 1.90
N LEU A 462 6.86 -16.63 2.52
CA LEU A 462 6.95 -15.20 2.81
C LEU A 462 7.88 -15.04 4.00
N GLU A 463 9.16 -14.80 3.75
CA GLU A 463 10.17 -14.65 4.79
C GLU A 463 9.96 -13.37 5.58
N ASN A 464 9.78 -12.26 4.88
CA ASN A 464 9.54 -10.96 5.47
C ASN A 464 8.30 -10.30 4.86
N ILE A 465 7.45 -9.77 5.72
CA ILE A 465 6.29 -8.95 5.41
C ILE A 465 6.47 -7.69 6.23
N VAL A 466 6.59 -6.54 5.56
CA VAL A 466 6.68 -5.24 6.21
C VAL A 466 5.55 -4.38 5.70
N VAL A 467 4.70 -3.92 6.60
CA VAL A 467 3.63 -2.95 6.29
C VAL A 467 3.93 -1.67 7.04
N ASN A 468 4.25 -0.61 6.31
CA ASN A 468 4.44 0.73 6.87
C ASN A 468 3.17 1.54 6.64
N GLY A 469 2.86 2.46 7.55
CA GLY A 469 1.73 3.37 7.39
C GLY A 469 1.59 4.33 8.56
N SER A 470 0.55 5.15 8.50
CA SER A 470 0.14 6.02 9.60
C SER A 470 -1.12 5.49 10.25
N ALA A 471 -1.12 5.43 11.57
CA ALA A 471 -2.29 5.19 12.39
C ALA A 471 -2.73 6.52 12.99
N ALA A 472 -3.97 6.90 12.71
CA ALA A 472 -4.65 7.98 13.39
C ALA A 472 -5.84 7.39 14.15
N ILE A 473 -6.42 8.16 15.05
CA ILE A 473 -7.65 7.75 15.70
C ILE A 473 -8.77 7.64 14.66
N TYR A 474 -9.59 6.61 14.80
CA TYR A 474 -10.64 6.29 13.84
C TYR A 474 -11.59 7.50 13.66
N ASP A 475 -11.90 7.84 12.39
CA ASP A 475 -12.71 9.02 11.99
C ASP A 475 -11.95 10.37 11.95
N TYR A 476 -10.60 10.35 11.90
CA TYR A 476 -9.74 11.53 11.95
C TYR A 476 -10.14 12.70 11.03
N ARG A 477 -10.63 12.40 9.81
CA ARG A 477 -11.02 13.43 8.83
C ARG A 477 -12.19 14.25 9.35
N LYS A 478 -13.22 13.57 9.85
CA LYS A 478 -14.40 14.23 10.41
C LYS A 478 -14.06 15.01 11.67
N ILE A 479 -13.08 14.54 12.45
CA ILE A 479 -12.61 15.24 13.64
C ILE A 479 -11.92 16.55 13.25
N LYS A 480 -10.98 16.50 12.30
CA LYS A 480 -10.24 17.68 11.81
C LYS A 480 -11.15 18.71 11.14
N GLU A 481 -12.21 18.26 10.45
CA GLU A 481 -13.24 19.14 9.89
C GLU A 481 -14.06 19.84 10.99
N LYS A 482 -14.32 19.16 12.12
CA LYS A 482 -15.13 19.69 13.22
C LYS A 482 -14.35 20.60 14.17
N ASP A 483 -13.08 20.31 14.43
CA ASP A 483 -12.20 21.16 15.23
C ASP A 483 -10.80 21.25 14.59
N PRO A 484 -10.58 22.25 13.71
CA PRO A 484 -9.29 22.45 13.05
C PRO A 484 -8.14 22.77 14.03
N SER A 485 -8.44 23.16 15.27
CA SER A 485 -7.44 23.54 16.27
C SER A 485 -6.80 22.33 16.95
N LYS A 486 -7.47 21.16 16.94
CA LYS A 486 -6.95 19.91 17.50
C LYS A 486 -5.86 19.33 16.59
N VAL A 487 -4.62 19.37 17.07
CA VAL A 487 -3.51 18.61 16.46
C VAL A 487 -3.67 17.14 16.82
N ILE A 488 -4.10 16.32 15.86
CA ILE A 488 -4.20 14.87 16.01
C ILE A 488 -2.83 14.27 15.74
N SER A 489 -2.25 13.61 16.76
CA SER A 489 -0.98 12.88 16.61
C SER A 489 -1.17 11.68 15.68
N GLU A 490 -0.60 11.75 14.48
CA GLU A 490 -0.42 10.57 13.63
C GLU A 490 0.76 9.74 14.15
N ILE A 491 0.55 8.44 14.24
CA ILE A 491 1.56 7.49 14.71
C ILE A 491 2.03 6.68 13.51
N HIS A 492 3.32 6.74 13.17
CA HIS A 492 3.88 5.87 12.14
C HIS A 492 4.10 4.46 12.71
N LEU A 493 3.44 3.47 12.11
CA LEU A 493 3.54 2.08 12.51
C LEU A 493 4.25 1.25 11.42
N LYS A 494 5.08 0.31 11.87
CA LYS A 494 5.75 -0.69 11.05
C LYS A 494 5.38 -2.08 11.55
N PHE A 495 4.48 -2.74 10.84
CA PHE A 495 4.07 -4.11 11.14
C PHE A 495 5.01 -5.10 10.46
N ILE A 496 5.48 -6.11 11.21
CA ILE A 496 6.33 -7.19 10.70
C ILE A 496 5.81 -8.56 11.13
N ASN A 497 6.08 -9.60 10.33
CA ASN A 497 5.86 -10.98 10.73
C ASN A 497 6.99 -11.45 11.66
N ASP A 498 6.66 -12.24 12.69
CA ASP A 498 7.67 -12.79 13.61
C ASP A 498 8.40 -14.03 13.04
N PHE A 499 7.84 -14.67 12.01
CA PHE A 499 8.39 -15.87 11.39
C PHE A 499 7.98 -16.03 9.92
N PRO A 500 8.79 -16.74 9.10
CA PRO A 500 8.44 -17.03 7.73
C PRO A 500 7.15 -17.82 7.60
N LEU A 501 6.26 -17.38 6.70
CA LEU A 501 4.96 -18.00 6.46
C LEU A 501 5.03 -18.86 5.20
N GLY A 502 4.68 -20.14 5.29
CA GLY A 502 4.58 -20.98 4.08
C GLY A 502 3.52 -20.43 3.12
N ILE A 503 3.79 -20.53 1.81
CA ILE A 503 2.83 -20.19 0.75
C ILE A 503 2.87 -21.20 -0.41
N SER A 504 3.23 -22.44 -0.10
CA SER A 504 3.50 -23.48 -1.11
C SER A 504 2.27 -24.32 -1.42
N SER A 505 1.40 -24.56 -0.43
CA SER A 505 0.16 -25.32 -0.60
C SER A 505 -1.08 -24.44 -0.51
N LYS A 506 -2.20 -24.92 -1.08
CA LYS A 506 -3.52 -24.28 -0.95
C LYS A 506 -3.92 -24.04 0.51
N LYS A 507 -3.64 -25.01 1.38
CA LYS A 507 -3.89 -24.90 2.82
C LYS A 507 -3.09 -23.78 3.47
N ASP A 508 -1.85 -23.56 3.03
CA ASP A 508 -1.04 -22.44 3.52
C ASP A 508 -1.66 -21.11 3.12
N ILE A 509 -2.12 -21.00 1.86
CA ILE A 509 -2.80 -19.81 1.33
C ILE A 509 -4.08 -19.52 2.10
N GLU A 510 -4.91 -20.52 2.36
CA GLU A 510 -6.13 -20.39 3.18
C GLU A 510 -5.81 -19.97 4.62
N GLN A 511 -4.65 -20.34 5.14
CA GLN A 511 -4.18 -19.96 6.47
C GLN A 511 -3.52 -18.59 6.52
N LEU A 512 -3.12 -18.00 5.38
CA LEU A 512 -2.47 -16.69 5.33
C LEU A 512 -3.26 -15.64 6.09
N GLY A 513 -4.59 -15.66 5.93
CA GLY A 513 -5.48 -14.72 6.59
C GLY A 513 -5.44 -14.80 8.13
N ASN A 514 -5.00 -15.91 8.71
CA ASN A 514 -4.97 -16.11 10.17
C ASN A 514 -3.67 -15.67 10.83
N TYR A 515 -2.62 -15.39 10.06
CA TYR A 515 -1.38 -14.88 10.62
C TYR A 515 -1.50 -13.42 11.03
N LYS A 516 -0.62 -13.03 11.95
CA LYS A 516 -0.60 -11.73 12.58
C LYS A 516 0.75 -11.09 12.31
N LEU A 517 0.73 -9.80 12.06
CA LEU A 517 1.87 -8.91 12.02
C LEU A 517 1.83 -8.05 13.27
N TYR A 518 3.01 -7.66 13.75
CA TYR A 518 3.14 -6.90 14.99
C TYR A 518 3.94 -5.62 14.74
N ALA A 519 3.49 -4.51 15.32
CA ALA A 519 4.29 -3.29 15.43
C ALA A 519 4.58 -3.02 16.91
N ARG A 520 5.85 -2.78 17.23
CA ARG A 520 6.28 -2.35 18.57
C ARG A 520 6.53 -0.85 18.53
N PHE A 521 5.82 -0.10 19.35
CA PHE A 521 5.97 1.35 19.44
C PHE A 521 6.63 1.74 20.77
N ARG A 522 7.03 3.01 20.89
CA ARG A 522 7.65 3.57 22.11
C ARG A 522 6.79 3.25 23.34
N ASP A 523 7.43 3.11 24.50
CA ASP A 523 6.80 2.82 25.80
C ASP A 523 6.21 1.40 25.97
N GLY A 524 6.51 0.48 25.05
CA GLY A 524 6.09 -0.91 25.17
C GLY A 524 4.63 -1.16 24.75
N THR A 525 4.02 -0.24 24.01
CA THR A 525 2.73 -0.44 23.35
C THR A 525 2.89 -1.30 22.10
N HIS A 526 2.00 -2.29 21.94
CA HIS A 526 1.99 -3.21 20.81
C HIS A 526 0.74 -3.01 19.97
N TYR A 527 0.92 -3.03 18.66
CA TYR A 527 -0.17 -3.09 17.69
C TYR A 527 -0.14 -4.43 17.01
N GLU A 528 -1.32 -4.98 16.74
CA GLU A 528 -1.49 -6.20 15.97
C GLU A 528 -2.27 -5.90 14.69
N LEU A 529 -1.83 -6.53 13.61
CA LEU A 529 -2.51 -6.53 12.33
C LEU A 529 -2.70 -7.97 11.85
N LYS A 530 -3.94 -8.44 11.73
CA LYS A 530 -4.23 -9.72 11.09
C LYS A 530 -4.04 -9.60 9.58
N LEU A 531 -3.29 -10.52 8.98
CA LEU A 531 -3.02 -10.55 7.54
C LEU A 531 -4.30 -10.65 6.71
N GLY A 532 -5.33 -11.36 7.18
CA GLY A 532 -6.62 -11.45 6.49
C GLY A 532 -7.49 -10.19 6.60
N ASP A 533 -7.19 -9.30 7.55
CA ASP A 533 -7.84 -7.98 7.59
C ASP A 533 -7.17 -7.04 6.58
N PHE A 534 -5.86 -7.22 6.35
CA PHE A 534 -5.05 -6.44 5.43
C PHE A 534 -5.16 -6.89 3.96
N ILE A 535 -5.08 -8.19 3.71
CA ILE A 535 -5.20 -8.80 2.40
C ILE A 535 -6.67 -9.15 2.19
N ASP A 536 -7.33 -8.37 1.33
CA ASP A 536 -8.77 -8.52 1.07
C ASP A 536 -9.07 -9.77 0.24
N VAL A 537 -8.29 -10.00 -0.81
CA VAL A 537 -8.49 -11.10 -1.74
C VAL A 537 -7.15 -11.75 -2.07
N ILE A 538 -7.11 -13.08 -1.97
CA ILE A 538 -6.03 -13.91 -2.51
C ILE A 538 -6.61 -14.80 -3.60
N THR A 539 -6.17 -14.60 -4.83
CA THR A 539 -6.60 -15.40 -5.98
C THR A 539 -5.48 -16.33 -6.42
N GLU A 540 -5.69 -17.64 -6.30
CA GLU A 540 -4.80 -18.65 -6.86
C GLU A 540 -5.12 -18.91 -8.34
N LYS A 541 -4.10 -19.01 -9.20
CA LYS A 541 -4.32 -19.47 -10.57
C LYS A 541 -4.23 -20.98 -10.61
N LEU A 542 -5.36 -21.62 -10.93
CA LEU A 542 -5.45 -23.06 -11.12
C LEU A 542 -4.89 -23.45 -12.48
N GLU A 543 -4.07 -24.49 -12.50
CA GLU A 543 -3.54 -25.15 -13.71
C GLU A 543 -3.56 -26.66 -13.50
N LEU A 544 -3.62 -27.43 -14.59
CA LEU A 544 -3.62 -28.90 -14.52
C LEU A 544 -2.37 -29.40 -13.76
N ASP A 545 -2.59 -30.33 -12.85
CA ASP A 545 -1.57 -30.97 -11.99
C ASP A 545 -0.74 -30.03 -11.10
N ARG A 546 -1.16 -28.75 -10.95
CA ARG A 546 -0.52 -27.80 -10.04
C ARG A 546 -0.87 -28.11 -8.59
N LYS A 547 0.12 -28.59 -7.84
CA LYS A 547 0.03 -28.76 -6.36
C LYS A 547 0.93 -27.80 -5.58
N ASP A 548 1.88 -27.19 -6.25
CA ASP A 548 2.78 -26.18 -5.71
C ASP A 548 2.38 -24.79 -6.22
N TYR A 549 2.02 -23.91 -5.29
CA TYR A 549 1.60 -22.53 -5.53
C TYR A 549 2.69 -21.50 -5.16
N SER A 550 3.88 -21.93 -4.72
CA SER A 550 4.98 -21.04 -4.35
C SER A 550 5.32 -20.09 -5.50
N PRO A 551 5.31 -18.77 -5.28
CA PRO A 551 5.85 -17.80 -6.22
C PRO A 551 7.35 -17.93 -6.44
N LYS A 552 7.84 -17.23 -7.47
CA LYS A 552 9.26 -16.96 -7.70
C LYS A 552 9.84 -16.23 -6.50
N ASN A 553 11.06 -16.60 -6.13
CA ASN A 553 11.82 -15.90 -5.11
C ASN A 553 12.05 -14.45 -5.55
N GLY A 554 11.91 -13.50 -4.63
CA GLY A 554 12.08 -12.09 -4.92
C GLY A 554 11.61 -11.19 -3.80
N SER A 555 12.04 -9.93 -3.86
CA SER A 555 11.53 -8.85 -3.03
C SER A 555 10.55 -8.01 -3.84
N TYR A 556 9.40 -7.70 -3.26
CA TYR A 556 8.31 -7.00 -3.90
C TYR A 556 7.91 -5.82 -3.02
N GLU A 557 7.98 -4.62 -3.58
CA GLU A 557 7.48 -3.41 -2.94
C GLU A 557 6.21 -2.94 -3.65
N LEU A 558 5.27 -2.40 -2.87
CA LEU A 558 4.04 -1.77 -3.31
C LEU A 558 3.86 -0.45 -2.57
N SER A 559 3.48 0.59 -3.31
CA SER A 559 3.10 1.90 -2.74
C SER A 559 1.59 2.00 -2.66
N LEU A 560 1.04 2.12 -1.44
CA LEU A 560 -0.39 2.22 -1.19
C LEU A 560 -0.80 3.70 -1.00
N PRO A 561 -2.02 4.09 -1.43
CA PRO A 561 -3.06 3.27 -2.06
C PRO A 561 -2.93 3.13 -3.59
N SER A 562 -1.91 3.73 -4.22
CA SER A 562 -1.76 3.75 -5.68
C SER A 562 -1.65 2.36 -6.32
N GLU A 563 -1.04 1.40 -5.63
CA GLU A 563 -0.81 0.03 -6.09
C GLU A 563 -1.34 -0.97 -5.05
N ASN A 564 -2.66 -1.15 -4.99
CA ASN A 564 -3.30 -2.06 -4.03
C ASN A 564 -3.27 -3.54 -4.41
N LYS A 565 -2.52 -3.91 -5.46
CA LYS A 565 -2.58 -5.24 -6.05
C LYS A 565 -1.19 -5.73 -6.47
N LYS A 566 -0.82 -6.94 -6.03
CA LYS A 566 0.39 -7.63 -6.49
C LYS A 566 0.07 -8.98 -7.13
N THR A 567 0.49 -9.14 -8.38
CA THR A 567 0.54 -10.47 -9.02
C THR A 567 1.92 -11.08 -8.81
N PHE A 568 1.93 -12.29 -8.26
CA PHE A 568 3.11 -13.12 -8.09
C PHE A 568 3.16 -14.18 -9.18
N PHE A 569 4.31 -14.33 -9.83
CA PHE A 569 4.53 -15.30 -10.89
C PHE A 569 5.31 -16.50 -10.37
N LYS A 570 5.16 -17.66 -11.02
CA LYS A 570 6.05 -18.81 -10.76
C LYS A 570 7.48 -18.48 -11.23
N ALA A 571 8.45 -19.23 -10.74
CA ALA A 571 9.78 -19.23 -11.34
C ALA A 571 9.68 -19.67 -12.80
N ASP A 572 10.56 -19.15 -13.66
CA ASP A 572 10.58 -19.52 -15.07
C ASP A 572 10.93 -21.01 -15.18
N SER A 573 10.45 -21.67 -16.23
CA SER A 573 10.77 -23.09 -16.51
C SER A 573 12.29 -23.35 -16.57
N LYS A 574 13.07 -22.29 -16.81
CA LYS A 574 14.53 -22.30 -16.85
C LYS A 574 15.22 -22.32 -15.48
N GLU A 575 14.53 -21.98 -14.41
CA GLU A 575 15.08 -21.85 -13.05
C GLU A 575 14.74 -23.07 -12.16
N ILE A 576 14.30 -24.18 -12.78
CA ILE A 576 13.81 -25.35 -12.04
C ILE A 576 14.97 -26.13 -11.40
N LEU A 577 16.06 -26.39 -12.12
CA LEU A 577 17.20 -27.18 -11.65
C LEU A 577 18.45 -26.32 -11.50
N GLN A 578 19.06 -26.35 -10.31
CA GLN A 578 20.31 -25.66 -10.05
C GLN A 578 21.47 -26.59 -10.44
N LEU A 579 22.30 -26.14 -11.37
CA LEU A 579 23.56 -26.80 -11.74
C LEU A 579 24.70 -26.12 -10.98
N LYS A 580 25.50 -26.91 -10.28
CA LYS A 580 26.72 -26.49 -9.60
C LYS A 580 27.89 -27.16 -10.29
N ILE A 581 28.86 -26.39 -10.73
CA ILE A 581 30.07 -26.88 -11.38
C ILE A 581 31.22 -26.59 -10.42
N PHE A 582 31.97 -27.61 -10.02
CA PHE A 582 33.13 -27.51 -9.16
C PHE A 582 34.38 -27.96 -9.89
N SER A 583 35.49 -27.29 -9.64
CA SER A 583 36.84 -27.70 -10.00
C SER A 583 37.60 -28.00 -8.71
N ASP A 584 38.23 -29.17 -8.61
CA ASP A 584 39.05 -29.55 -7.45
C ASP A 584 40.52 -29.21 -7.69
N PHE A 585 41.14 -28.49 -6.74
CA PHE A 585 42.57 -28.16 -6.80
C PHE A 585 43.47 -29.29 -6.27
N VAL A 586 42.96 -30.15 -5.39
CA VAL A 586 43.73 -31.28 -4.84
C VAL A 586 43.89 -32.38 -5.90
N GLY A 587 42.89 -32.52 -6.78
CA GLY A 587 42.92 -33.44 -7.91
C GLY A 587 43.84 -33.04 -9.06
N ILE A 588 44.53 -31.88 -8.99
CA ILE A 588 45.54 -31.48 -9.99
C ILE A 588 46.86 -32.26 -9.80
N GLN A 589 47.06 -32.92 -8.66
CA GLN A 589 48.20 -33.80 -8.46
C GLN A 589 47.94 -35.14 -9.14
N ASP A 590 48.84 -35.57 -10.05
CA ASP A 590 48.71 -36.73 -10.94
C ASP A 590 48.30 -38.06 -10.26
N ASN A 591 48.51 -38.19 -8.94
CA ASN A 591 48.26 -39.42 -8.19
C ASN A 591 46.95 -39.41 -7.37
N ASN A 592 46.18 -38.32 -7.37
CA ASN A 592 44.93 -38.22 -6.60
C ASN A 592 43.71 -38.39 -7.53
N PRO A 593 42.89 -39.45 -7.36
CA PRO A 593 41.71 -39.74 -8.19
C PRO A 593 40.52 -38.80 -7.92
N ASN A 594 40.74 -37.65 -7.28
CA ASN A 594 39.69 -36.69 -7.05
C ASN A 594 39.22 -36.13 -8.40
N GLY A 595 37.90 -36.14 -8.64
CA GLY A 595 37.34 -35.64 -9.88
C GLY A 595 37.76 -34.19 -10.14
N LEU A 596 38.48 -33.96 -11.25
CA LEU A 596 38.93 -32.64 -11.69
C LEU A 596 37.74 -31.68 -11.79
N ILE A 597 36.62 -32.18 -12.35
CA ILE A 597 35.38 -31.44 -12.51
C ILE A 597 34.23 -32.27 -11.90
N GLN A 598 33.45 -31.64 -11.04
CA GLN A 598 32.25 -32.23 -10.44
C GLN A 598 31.02 -31.38 -10.79
N LEU A 599 30.02 -32.02 -11.38
CA LEU A 599 28.71 -31.45 -11.66
C LEU A 599 27.73 -31.92 -10.58
N GLU A 600 27.06 -31.02 -9.91
CA GLU A 600 25.96 -31.33 -8.99
C GLU A 600 24.68 -30.66 -9.52
N ILE A 601 23.60 -31.43 -9.67
CA ILE A 601 22.28 -30.92 -10.02
C ILE A 601 21.36 -31.19 -8.84
N ASP A 602 20.73 -30.15 -8.30
CA ASP A 602 19.75 -30.30 -7.22
C ASP A 602 18.58 -29.32 -7.31
N LYS A 603 17.51 -29.66 -6.61
CA LYS A 603 16.33 -28.82 -6.41
C LYS A 603 15.75 -29.05 -5.03
N GLU A 604 15.55 -28.00 -4.25
CA GLU A 604 14.80 -28.06 -2.99
C GLU A 604 13.29 -27.98 -3.29
N ILE A 605 12.54 -28.98 -2.83
CA ILE A 605 11.07 -29.05 -2.95
C ILE A 605 10.49 -28.91 -1.55
N PRO A 606 9.75 -27.82 -1.26
CA PRO A 606 9.12 -27.63 0.04
C PRO A 606 8.01 -28.69 0.25
N LEU A 607 7.95 -29.24 1.47
CA LEU A 607 6.96 -30.23 1.89
C LEU A 607 6.06 -29.65 2.98
N LEU A 608 6.51 -29.68 4.25
CA LEU A 608 5.79 -29.08 5.37
C LEU A 608 6.39 -27.72 5.73
N THR A 609 5.76 -26.66 5.25
CA THR A 609 6.22 -25.28 5.45
C THR A 609 5.80 -24.68 6.80
N LYS A 610 5.07 -25.42 7.64
CA LYS A 610 4.67 -24.94 8.96
C LYS A 610 5.88 -24.86 9.90
N ARG A 611 6.06 -23.70 10.55
CA ARG A 611 7.07 -23.47 11.60
C ARG A 611 6.41 -23.23 12.97
N PHE A 612 7.10 -23.58 14.04
CA PHE A 612 6.66 -23.44 15.44
C PHE A 612 7.60 -22.50 16.22
N GLN A 613 7.06 -21.68 17.12
CA GLN A 613 7.83 -20.79 18.02
C GLN A 613 7.67 -21.18 19.50
N ARG A 614 8.50 -20.61 20.38
CA ARG A 614 8.64 -20.96 21.80
C ARG A 614 7.36 -21.06 22.65
N PRO A 615 6.23 -20.33 22.44
CA PRO A 615 5.02 -20.62 23.22
C PRO A 615 4.30 -21.92 22.79
N TYR A 616 4.63 -22.44 21.61
CA TYR A 616 3.99 -23.61 20.99
C TYR A 616 4.93 -24.81 20.80
N ALA A 617 6.21 -24.67 21.16
CA ALA A 617 7.15 -25.79 21.21
C ALA A 617 6.70 -26.80 22.29
N VAL A 618 6.89 -28.09 22.03
CA VAL A 618 6.55 -29.15 22.98
C VAL A 618 7.32 -28.92 24.30
N PHE A 619 6.65 -29.13 25.43
CA PHE A 619 7.12 -28.72 26.77
C PHE A 619 8.59 -29.06 27.05
N PHE A 620 9.06 -30.25 26.67
CA PHE A 620 10.44 -30.69 26.92
C PHE A 620 11.51 -29.99 26.05
N LEU A 621 11.14 -29.39 24.90
CA LEU A 621 12.06 -28.63 24.04
C LEU A 621 12.12 -27.14 24.39
N ARG A 622 11.15 -26.63 25.16
CA ARG A 622 11.01 -25.21 25.51
C ARG A 622 12.26 -24.54 26.15
N PRO A 623 13.08 -25.20 27.00
CA PRO A 623 14.30 -24.56 27.53
C PRO A 623 15.37 -24.33 26.46
N PHE A 624 15.38 -25.14 25.39
CA PHE A 624 16.39 -25.08 24.32
C PHE A 624 16.02 -24.15 23.16
N VAL A 625 14.77 -23.69 23.09
CA VAL A 625 14.29 -22.77 22.05
C VAL A 625 14.45 -21.34 22.53
N LEU A 626 15.27 -20.55 21.84
CA LEU A 626 15.43 -19.13 22.12
C LEU A 626 14.13 -18.36 21.81
N ASN A 627 13.90 -17.24 22.49
CA ASN A 627 12.83 -16.33 22.08
C ASN A 627 13.12 -15.86 20.66
N GLN A 628 12.12 -15.93 19.76
CA GLN A 628 12.23 -15.61 18.33
C GLN A 628 12.92 -16.66 17.44
N ALA A 629 13.21 -17.86 17.96
CA ALA A 629 13.64 -18.97 17.12
C ALA A 629 12.44 -19.74 16.55
N ASN A 630 12.63 -20.31 15.35
CA ASN A 630 11.62 -21.07 14.62
C ASN A 630 12.05 -22.52 14.46
N ILE A 631 11.15 -23.46 14.76
CA ILE A 631 11.37 -24.90 14.55
C ILE A 631 10.54 -25.38 13.36
N GLY A 632 11.14 -26.18 12.49
CA GLY A 632 10.46 -26.93 11.44
C GLY A 632 10.79 -28.42 11.50
N VAL A 633 9.90 -29.24 10.93
CA VAL A 633 10.10 -30.68 10.74
C VAL A 633 9.63 -31.06 9.34
N PHE A 634 10.35 -31.95 8.66
CA PHE A 634 10.00 -32.40 7.30
C PHE A 634 9.81 -31.23 6.31
N ASN A 635 10.66 -30.21 6.39
CA ASN A 635 10.44 -28.97 5.64
C ASN A 635 10.63 -29.10 4.14
N TYR A 636 11.59 -29.91 3.69
CA TYR A 636 11.87 -30.10 2.27
C TYR A 636 12.39 -31.48 1.94
N PHE A 637 12.27 -31.82 0.66
CA PHE A 637 12.94 -32.92 -0.02
C PHE A 637 13.81 -32.35 -1.13
N LYS A 638 15.05 -32.84 -1.26
CA LYS A 638 16.04 -32.31 -2.20
C LYS A 638 16.64 -33.45 -3.03
N PRO A 639 16.06 -33.78 -4.20
CA PRO A 639 16.72 -34.66 -5.16
C PRO A 639 18.08 -34.08 -5.57
N GLN A 640 19.06 -34.97 -5.72
CA GLN A 640 20.42 -34.61 -6.08
C GLN A 640 20.99 -35.63 -7.08
N PHE A 641 21.63 -35.11 -8.12
CA PHE A 641 22.45 -35.86 -9.06
C PHE A 641 23.86 -35.29 -9.03
N ILE A 642 24.86 -36.16 -9.03
CA ILE A 642 26.27 -35.80 -8.99
C ILE A 642 26.97 -36.60 -10.09
N TYR A 643 27.78 -35.93 -10.89
CA TYR A 643 28.68 -36.54 -11.86
C TYR A 643 30.09 -35.99 -11.64
N SER A 644 31.05 -36.89 -11.49
CA SER A 644 32.46 -36.58 -11.23
C SER A 644 33.29 -37.06 -12.42
N LYS A 645 33.96 -36.13 -13.11
CA LYS A 645 34.93 -36.47 -14.13
C LYS A 645 36.28 -36.71 -13.47
N ILE A 646 36.71 -37.96 -13.45
CA ILE A 646 38.03 -38.40 -13.01
C ILE A 646 38.95 -38.50 -14.25
N GLU A 647 40.23 -38.21 -14.10
CA GLU A 647 41.21 -38.31 -15.19
C GLU A 647 41.35 -39.77 -15.69
N ASN A 648 41.70 -39.96 -16.97
CA ASN A 648 41.71 -41.29 -17.59
C ASN A 648 42.69 -42.26 -16.91
N ASN A 649 43.86 -41.77 -16.49
CA ASN A 649 44.87 -42.51 -15.73
C ASN A 649 44.40 -42.95 -14.33
N ASN A 650 43.38 -42.29 -13.77
CA ASN A 650 42.87 -42.55 -12.42
C ASN A 650 41.38 -42.94 -12.41
N LYS A 651 40.81 -43.28 -13.57
CA LYS A 651 39.37 -43.52 -13.72
C LYS A 651 38.90 -44.79 -13.01
N TYR A 652 39.75 -45.81 -12.99
CA TYR A 652 39.41 -47.13 -12.45
C TYR A 652 39.96 -47.29 -11.04
N LEU A 653 39.12 -47.80 -10.14
CA LEU A 653 39.57 -48.26 -8.84
C LEU A 653 40.17 -49.66 -8.97
N GLU A 654 41.45 -49.77 -8.63
CA GLU A 654 42.16 -51.04 -8.62
C GLU A 654 41.67 -51.92 -7.47
N VAL A 655 41.28 -53.15 -7.79
CA VAL A 655 40.84 -54.13 -6.80
C VAL A 655 42.04 -54.86 -6.25
N SER A 656 42.31 -54.66 -4.97
CA SER A 656 43.50 -55.19 -4.29
C SER A 656 43.35 -56.69 -4.01
N SER A 657 44.32 -57.51 -4.41
CA SER A 657 44.35 -58.93 -4.02
C SER A 657 45.01 -59.13 -2.66
N PHE A 658 44.49 -60.05 -1.84
CA PHE A 658 45.09 -60.45 -0.57
C PHE A 658 44.96 -61.97 -0.36
N PRO A 659 45.97 -62.62 0.24
CA PRO A 659 45.91 -64.05 0.50
C PRO A 659 44.93 -64.37 1.64
N LEU A 660 44.13 -65.41 1.44
CA LEU A 660 43.30 -66.06 2.46
C LEU A 660 44.10 -67.15 3.19
N GLU A 661 43.64 -67.57 4.37
CA GLU A 661 44.31 -68.59 5.21
C GLU A 661 44.44 -69.96 4.51
N ASP A 662 43.58 -70.24 3.53
CA ASP A 662 43.60 -71.46 2.71
C ASP A 662 44.56 -71.38 1.50
N GLY A 663 45.26 -70.24 1.33
CA GLY A 663 46.18 -69.99 0.23
C GLY A 663 45.52 -69.48 -1.06
N SER A 664 44.20 -69.30 -1.09
CA SER A 664 43.52 -68.64 -2.20
C SER A 664 43.67 -67.11 -2.14
N ALA A 665 43.57 -66.41 -3.27
CA ALA A 665 43.54 -64.95 -3.30
C ALA A 665 42.10 -64.47 -3.26
N SER A 666 41.80 -63.52 -2.37
CA SER A 666 40.56 -62.76 -2.38
C SER A 666 40.84 -61.33 -2.81
N TYR A 667 39.81 -60.66 -3.28
CA TYR A 667 39.88 -59.30 -3.81
C TYR A 667 39.18 -58.34 -2.85
N GLY A 668 39.71 -57.13 -2.72
CA GLY A 668 39.21 -56.16 -1.76
C GLY A 668 39.38 -54.72 -2.21
N VAL A 669 38.48 -53.88 -1.73
CA VAL A 669 38.56 -52.42 -1.91
C VAL A 669 38.22 -51.74 -0.60
N SER A 670 38.79 -50.56 -0.35
CA SER A 670 38.40 -49.79 0.82
C SER A 670 37.10 -49.03 0.59
N THR A 671 36.33 -48.85 1.66
CA THR A 671 35.11 -48.04 1.65
C THR A 671 35.41 -46.60 1.25
N LEU A 672 36.55 -46.07 1.68
CA LEU A 672 36.99 -44.73 1.35
C LEU A 672 37.29 -44.60 -0.15
N ASP A 673 37.99 -45.58 -0.74
CA ASP A 673 38.33 -45.59 -2.16
C ASP A 673 37.07 -45.71 -3.03
N LEU A 674 36.11 -46.56 -2.63
CA LEU A 674 34.81 -46.63 -3.32
C LEU A 674 34.13 -45.26 -3.41
N LYS A 675 34.23 -44.44 -2.36
CA LYS A 675 33.67 -43.09 -2.37
C LYS A 675 34.50 -42.12 -3.20
N GLN A 676 35.82 -42.25 -3.16
CA GLN A 676 36.73 -41.36 -3.86
C GLN A 676 36.63 -41.53 -5.39
N TYR A 677 36.50 -42.76 -5.87
CA TYR A 677 36.37 -43.11 -7.30
C TYR A 677 34.91 -43.14 -7.78
N GLU A 678 33.96 -42.59 -7.02
CA GLU A 678 32.55 -42.54 -7.41
C GLU A 678 32.35 -41.61 -8.63
N VAL A 679 32.02 -42.19 -9.78
CA VAL A 679 31.86 -41.49 -11.07
C VAL A 679 30.53 -40.75 -11.14
N PHE A 680 29.46 -41.35 -10.63
CA PHE A 680 28.18 -40.66 -10.47
C PHE A 680 27.43 -41.12 -9.23
N SER A 681 26.55 -40.25 -8.75
CA SER A 681 25.68 -40.50 -7.61
C SER A 681 24.32 -39.87 -7.84
N VAL A 682 23.24 -40.62 -7.61
CA VAL A 682 21.86 -40.11 -7.66
C VAL A 682 21.15 -40.42 -6.36
N GLY A 683 20.44 -39.45 -5.80
CA GLY A 683 19.80 -39.63 -4.51
C GLY A 683 18.94 -38.47 -4.11
N ALA A 684 18.64 -38.42 -2.83
CA ALA A 684 17.94 -37.28 -2.25
C ALA A 684 18.21 -37.11 -0.77
N ASP A 685 18.17 -35.85 -0.34
CA ASP A 685 18.22 -35.46 1.06
C ASP A 685 16.81 -35.02 1.53
N PHE A 686 16.45 -35.38 2.75
CA PHE A 686 15.22 -35.01 3.44
C PHE A 686 15.59 -34.22 4.69
N ASN A 687 14.97 -33.06 4.88
CA ASN A 687 15.11 -32.34 6.13
C ASN A 687 14.24 -33.00 7.21
N LEU A 688 14.84 -33.47 8.31
CA LEU A 688 14.08 -34.02 9.44
C LEU A 688 13.72 -32.93 10.44
N PHE A 689 14.66 -32.02 10.71
CA PHE A 689 14.50 -30.97 11.69
C PHE A 689 15.22 -29.69 11.23
N LEU A 690 14.61 -28.56 11.55
CA LEU A 690 15.12 -27.22 11.28
C LEU A 690 14.98 -26.37 12.54
N TYR A 691 16.04 -25.65 12.89
CA TYR A 691 16.06 -24.67 13.96
C TYR A 691 16.70 -23.38 13.46
N ASP A 692 15.87 -22.37 13.26
CA ASP A 692 16.23 -21.11 12.62
C ASP A 692 16.22 -19.98 13.66
N ILE A 693 17.31 -19.21 13.71
CA ILE A 693 17.52 -18.09 14.64
C ILE A 693 17.76 -16.83 13.80
N PRO A 694 16.70 -16.11 13.41
CA PRO A 694 16.81 -14.95 12.53
C PRO A 694 17.77 -13.87 13.04
N ASN A 695 17.77 -13.60 14.35
CA ASN A 695 18.62 -12.57 14.96
C ASN A 695 20.12 -12.84 14.81
N THR A 696 20.53 -14.12 14.76
CA THR A 696 21.93 -14.50 14.54
C THR A 696 22.18 -14.87 13.07
N LYS A 697 21.18 -14.71 12.21
CA LYS A 697 21.19 -15.13 10.80
C LYS A 697 21.65 -16.58 10.60
N SER A 698 21.33 -17.44 11.56
CA SER A 698 21.83 -18.81 11.63
C SER A 698 20.69 -19.80 11.55
N THR A 699 20.84 -20.83 10.75
CA THR A 699 19.90 -21.93 10.61
C THR A 699 20.63 -23.25 10.83
N PHE A 700 20.18 -24.03 11.81
CA PHE A 700 20.60 -25.41 12.01
C PHE A 700 19.61 -26.36 11.34
N LEU A 701 20.12 -27.33 10.59
CA LEU A 701 19.34 -28.34 9.91
C LEU A 701 19.87 -29.72 10.30
N PHE A 702 18.97 -30.66 10.50
CA PHE A 702 19.30 -32.08 10.60
C PHE A 702 18.62 -32.79 9.44
N ASN A 703 19.43 -33.37 8.57
CA ASN A 703 19.01 -34.01 7.33
C ASN A 703 19.30 -35.51 7.40
N THR A 704 18.48 -36.28 6.68
CA THR A 704 18.76 -37.67 6.34
C THR A 704 18.72 -37.80 4.83
N GLY A 705 19.39 -38.77 4.25
CA GLY A 705 19.35 -38.95 2.80
C GLY A 705 19.75 -40.35 2.39
N PHE A 706 19.49 -40.67 1.14
CA PHE A 706 20.01 -41.88 0.51
C PHE A 706 20.57 -41.53 -0.86
N ARG A 707 21.64 -42.22 -1.26
CA ARG A 707 22.24 -42.07 -2.59
C ARG A 707 22.53 -43.44 -3.17
N PHE A 708 22.53 -43.52 -4.49
CA PHE A 708 22.96 -44.65 -5.28
C PHE A 708 24.15 -44.19 -6.10
N GLY A 709 25.32 -44.78 -5.86
CA GLY A 709 26.57 -44.45 -6.51
C GLY A 709 27.03 -45.55 -7.45
N ARG A 710 27.95 -45.19 -8.36
CA ARG A 710 28.69 -46.16 -9.18
C ARG A 710 30.17 -45.82 -9.21
N THR A 711 30.99 -46.85 -9.09
CA THR A 711 32.45 -46.80 -9.17
C THR A 711 32.91 -47.83 -10.19
N ASP A 712 33.76 -47.41 -11.14
CA ASP A 712 34.33 -48.32 -12.13
C ASP A 712 35.57 -49.01 -11.52
N LEU A 713 35.74 -50.31 -11.80
CA LEU A 713 36.75 -51.19 -11.19
C LEU A 713 37.67 -51.77 -12.26
N ALA A 714 38.94 -52.00 -11.91
CA ALA A 714 39.91 -52.74 -12.73
C ALA A 714 40.80 -53.63 -11.85
N LEU A 715 41.36 -54.69 -12.43
CA LEU A 715 42.41 -55.49 -11.77
C LEU A 715 43.79 -54.84 -11.91
N ASP A 716 44.03 -54.23 -13.07
CA ASP A 716 45.22 -53.43 -13.37
C ASP A 716 44.76 -52.11 -13.98
N LYS A 717 45.30 -51.00 -13.46
CA LYS A 717 45.00 -49.64 -13.94
C LYS A 717 45.69 -49.31 -15.26
N ASP A 718 46.83 -49.94 -15.54
CA ASP A 718 47.63 -49.70 -16.73
C ASP A 718 47.07 -50.47 -17.95
N GLU A 719 46.40 -51.60 -17.70
CA GLU A 719 45.75 -52.44 -18.72
C GLU A 719 44.26 -52.74 -18.41
N PRO A 720 43.39 -51.73 -18.31
CA PRO A 720 41.99 -51.91 -17.87
C PRO A 720 41.12 -52.75 -18.84
N GLU A 721 41.55 -52.88 -20.10
CA GLU A 721 40.88 -53.66 -21.15
C GLU A 721 41.35 -55.13 -21.24
N ALA A 722 42.43 -55.50 -20.54
CA ALA A 722 42.91 -56.88 -20.46
C ALA A 722 42.06 -57.67 -19.44
N HIS A 723 40.93 -58.23 -19.91
CA HIS A 723 39.86 -58.75 -19.05
C HIS A 723 40.14 -60.11 -18.39
N ASP A 724 40.10 -60.12 -17.05
CA ASP A 724 39.66 -61.28 -16.25
C ASP A 724 38.68 -60.91 -15.09
N PHE A 725 38.30 -59.62 -14.93
CA PHE A 725 37.34 -59.23 -13.89
C PHE A 725 35.89 -59.36 -14.40
N PRO A 726 34.98 -60.11 -13.71
CA PRO A 726 33.65 -60.42 -14.23
C PRO A 726 32.74 -59.20 -14.45
N ARG A 727 33.05 -58.06 -13.81
CA ARG A 727 32.29 -56.81 -13.92
C ARG A 727 33.16 -55.60 -13.59
N GLY A 728 33.50 -54.79 -14.58
CA GLY A 728 34.34 -53.57 -14.42
C GLY A 728 33.69 -52.40 -13.67
N PHE A 729 32.69 -52.65 -12.81
CA PHE A 729 32.06 -51.63 -11.97
C PHE A 729 31.31 -52.24 -10.79
N THR A 730 31.11 -51.43 -9.75
CA THR A 730 30.26 -51.74 -8.60
C THR A 730 29.27 -50.61 -8.34
N ASN A 731 28.12 -50.96 -7.76
CA ASN A 731 27.12 -50.00 -7.34
C ASN A 731 27.13 -49.89 -5.82
N THR A 732 26.91 -48.69 -5.32
CA THR A 732 26.83 -48.42 -3.89
C THR A 732 25.49 -47.83 -3.50
N ILE A 733 25.01 -48.13 -2.29
CA ILE A 733 23.87 -47.47 -1.65
C ILE A 733 24.40 -46.75 -0.41
N GLN A 734 24.05 -45.48 -0.27
CA GLN A 734 24.59 -44.58 0.74
C GLN A 734 23.49 -43.88 1.54
N PRO A 735 22.87 -44.53 2.55
CA PRO A 735 22.11 -43.80 3.56
C PRO A 735 23.03 -42.86 4.35
N SER A 736 22.50 -41.73 4.78
CA SER A 736 23.25 -40.67 5.43
C SER A 736 22.44 -39.91 6.46
N LEU A 737 23.12 -39.41 7.49
CA LEU A 737 22.62 -38.42 8.45
C LEU A 737 23.57 -37.23 8.46
N GLU A 738 23.05 -36.01 8.48
CA GLU A 738 23.86 -34.80 8.41
C GLU A 738 23.30 -33.70 9.32
N GLY A 739 24.14 -33.16 10.20
CA GLY A 739 23.91 -31.86 10.84
C GLY A 739 24.55 -30.76 10.01
N LEU A 740 23.80 -29.69 9.72
CA LEU A 740 24.21 -28.56 8.89
C LEU A 740 23.92 -27.26 9.64
N LEU A 741 24.94 -26.46 9.88
CA LEU A 741 24.83 -25.08 10.33
C LEU A 741 25.04 -24.15 9.14
N ARG A 742 24.03 -23.36 8.81
CA ARG A 742 24.09 -22.30 7.82
C ARG A 742 24.12 -20.96 8.52
N ILE A 743 25.07 -20.11 8.16
CA ILE A 743 25.15 -18.71 8.58
C ILE A 743 25.05 -17.87 7.32
N ASN A 744 23.96 -17.11 7.21
CA ASN A 744 23.77 -16.18 6.10
C ASN A 744 24.33 -14.82 6.53
N GLY A 745 25.32 -14.30 5.80
CA GLY A 745 25.91 -13.01 6.12
C GLY A 745 25.02 -11.88 5.63
N ASP A 746 25.47 -11.22 4.58
CA ASP A 746 24.68 -10.27 3.80
C ASP A 746 24.05 -10.98 2.59
N GLU A 747 23.21 -10.32 1.78
CA GLU A 747 22.65 -10.96 0.57
C GLU A 747 23.73 -11.41 -0.43
N ARG A 748 24.98 -11.01 -0.22
CA ARG A 748 26.13 -11.28 -1.06
C ARG A 748 26.92 -12.51 -0.65
N PHE A 749 26.90 -12.96 0.61
CA PHE A 749 27.76 -14.06 1.03
C PHE A 749 27.19 -14.86 2.21
N GLY A 750 27.64 -16.10 2.33
CA GLY A 750 27.30 -16.93 3.48
C GLY A 750 28.24 -18.11 3.65
N PHE A 751 27.99 -18.84 4.73
CA PHE A 751 28.82 -19.92 5.21
C PHE A 751 27.95 -21.11 5.63
N GLU A 752 28.40 -22.31 5.31
CA GLU A 752 27.77 -23.56 5.67
C GLU A 752 28.83 -24.50 6.25
N PHE A 753 28.56 -25.03 7.43
CA PHE A 753 29.34 -26.09 8.06
C PHE A 753 28.46 -27.32 8.20
N SER A 754 28.90 -28.47 7.72
CA SER A 754 28.18 -29.72 7.90
C SER A 754 29.06 -30.84 8.43
N TYR A 755 28.46 -31.67 9.28
CA TYR A 755 29.02 -32.92 9.76
C TYR A 755 28.02 -34.03 9.46
N GLY A 756 28.45 -35.05 8.72
CA GLY A 756 27.59 -36.15 8.32
C GLY A 756 28.23 -37.51 8.55
N ILE A 757 27.38 -38.51 8.76
CA ILE A 757 27.73 -39.93 8.82
C ILE A 757 27.02 -40.60 7.66
N ASN A 758 27.76 -41.37 6.87
CA ASN A 758 27.24 -42.09 5.72
C ASN A 758 27.61 -43.56 5.82
N TRP A 759 26.69 -44.47 5.50
CA TRP A 759 27.02 -45.90 5.36
C TRP A 759 27.07 -46.22 3.87
N LEU A 760 28.23 -46.54 3.34
CA LEU A 760 28.42 -46.87 1.94
C LEU A 760 28.37 -48.39 1.77
N LEU A 761 27.29 -48.92 1.21
CA LEU A 761 27.06 -50.35 1.05
C LEU A 761 27.28 -50.75 -0.41
N SER A 762 28.31 -51.55 -0.69
CA SER A 762 28.57 -52.13 -2.02
C SER A 762 27.72 -53.38 -2.29
N ASP A 763 27.61 -53.78 -3.55
CA ASP A 763 27.03 -55.06 -3.97
C ASP A 763 27.97 -56.27 -3.78
N GLU A 764 29.27 -56.05 -3.49
CA GLU A 764 30.29 -57.04 -3.08
C GLU A 764 30.37 -58.32 -3.95
N LEU A 765 29.94 -58.26 -5.22
CA LEU A 765 29.80 -59.47 -6.04
C LEU A 765 31.14 -60.16 -6.37
N PHE A 766 32.25 -59.42 -6.38
CA PHE A 766 33.57 -59.90 -6.82
C PHE A 766 34.74 -59.39 -5.96
N PHE A 767 34.45 -58.75 -4.84
CA PHE A 767 35.43 -58.23 -3.89
C PHE A 767 34.77 -58.08 -2.52
N THR A 768 35.58 -58.02 -1.46
CA THR A 768 35.14 -57.68 -0.10
C THR A 768 35.42 -56.21 0.19
N GLN A 769 34.42 -55.48 0.67
CA GLN A 769 34.60 -54.12 1.13
C GLN A 769 35.17 -54.13 2.55
N LYS A 770 36.33 -53.50 2.77
CA LYS A 770 36.95 -53.43 4.11
C LYS A 770 37.41 -52.03 4.48
N ALA A 771 37.68 -51.81 5.76
CA ALA A 771 38.35 -50.60 6.22
C ALA A 771 39.82 -50.59 5.78
N LYS A 772 40.37 -49.46 5.35
CA LYS A 772 41.83 -49.35 5.17
C LYS A 772 42.46 -49.02 6.52
N VAL A 773 42.82 -50.06 7.27
CA VAL A 773 43.39 -49.90 8.62
C VAL A 773 44.85 -49.50 8.51
N SER A 774 45.19 -48.31 9.03
CA SER A 774 46.52 -47.70 9.11
C SER A 774 47.20 -47.44 7.76
N GLY A 775 47.40 -46.16 7.40
CA GLY A 775 48.02 -45.69 6.14
C GLY A 775 49.46 -46.15 5.92
N ILE A 776 49.63 -47.45 5.72
CA ILE A 776 50.84 -48.20 5.42
C ILE A 776 50.47 -49.02 4.19
N ASP A 777 51.30 -48.93 3.15
CA ASP A 777 51.13 -49.57 1.83
C ASP A 777 51.20 -51.12 1.84
N ASP A 778 51.00 -51.75 3.00
CA ASP A 778 51.19 -53.19 3.17
C ASP A 778 49.86 -53.96 3.10
N PHE A 779 49.62 -54.60 1.95
CA PHE A 779 48.44 -55.43 1.66
C PHE A 779 48.23 -56.58 2.66
N GLY A 780 49.27 -57.01 3.39
CA GLY A 780 49.15 -57.99 4.47
C GLY A 780 48.25 -57.53 5.63
N SER A 781 48.03 -56.22 5.78
CA SER A 781 47.13 -55.63 6.79
C SER A 781 45.66 -55.66 6.36
N PHE A 782 45.36 -55.72 5.05
CA PHE A 782 44.00 -55.71 4.51
C PHE A 782 43.23 -56.99 4.87
N SER A 783 43.91 -58.14 4.92
CA SER A 783 43.32 -59.40 5.40
C SER A 783 42.81 -59.31 6.85
N ARG A 784 43.49 -58.52 7.70
CA ARG A 784 43.18 -58.30 9.13
C ARG A 784 42.27 -57.11 9.40
N SER A 785 41.95 -56.31 8.38
CA SER A 785 41.09 -55.15 8.52
C SER A 785 39.64 -55.55 8.84
N LYS A 786 38.97 -54.74 9.67
CA LYS A 786 37.56 -54.95 9.99
C LYS A 786 36.71 -54.49 8.80
N GLU A 787 35.60 -55.20 8.57
CA GLU A 787 34.54 -54.68 7.72
C GLU A 787 34.03 -53.37 8.33
N SER A 788 34.19 -52.26 7.60
CA SER A 788 33.63 -50.98 7.96
C SER A 788 33.09 -50.32 6.71
N ASN A 789 31.79 -50.11 6.68
CA ASN A 789 31.08 -49.39 5.63
C ASN A 789 30.76 -47.95 6.04
N THR A 790 31.22 -47.50 7.21
CA THR A 790 30.81 -46.21 7.77
C THR A 790 31.86 -45.14 7.50
N LEU A 791 31.44 -44.07 6.84
CA LEU A 791 32.23 -42.87 6.56
C LEU A 791 31.68 -41.70 7.36
N GLN A 792 32.56 -40.83 7.83
CA GLN A 792 32.20 -39.51 8.33
C GLN A 792 32.68 -38.43 7.38
N ARG A 793 31.92 -37.34 7.27
CA ARG A 793 32.17 -36.22 6.37
C ARG A 793 32.09 -34.92 7.14
N VAL A 794 33.13 -34.11 7.05
CA VAL A 794 33.11 -32.69 7.45
C VAL A 794 33.12 -31.86 6.18
N SER A 795 32.20 -30.91 6.04
CA SER A 795 32.15 -29.99 4.91
C SER A 795 32.11 -28.55 5.40
N ILE A 796 32.90 -27.70 4.76
CA ILE A 796 32.82 -26.25 4.88
C ILE A 796 32.53 -25.71 3.49
N LEU A 797 31.51 -24.86 3.37
CA LEU A 797 31.17 -24.20 2.12
C LEU A 797 30.98 -22.71 2.40
N ALA A 798 31.71 -21.88 1.67
CA ALA A 798 31.49 -20.45 1.60
C ALA A 798 30.98 -20.10 0.21
N TYR A 799 30.07 -19.13 0.11
CA TYR A 799 29.55 -18.69 -1.17
C TYR A 799 29.53 -17.17 -1.28
N LEU A 800 29.69 -16.67 -2.51
CA LEU A 800 29.61 -15.27 -2.90
C LEU A 800 28.66 -15.13 -4.10
N ASN A 801 27.59 -14.35 -3.94
CA ASN A 801 26.64 -14.03 -4.99
C ASN A 801 27.22 -12.90 -5.85
N ILE A 802 27.50 -13.17 -7.13
CA ILE A 802 28.18 -12.21 -8.01
C ILE A 802 27.21 -11.12 -8.48
N ASN A 803 25.91 -11.41 -8.54
CA ASN A 803 24.88 -10.44 -8.90
C ASN A 803 23.74 -10.40 -7.88
N LYS A 804 23.05 -9.25 -7.81
CA LYS A 804 21.89 -9.04 -6.92
C LYS A 804 20.73 -9.98 -7.25
N GLU A 805 20.59 -10.36 -8.52
CA GLU A 805 19.54 -11.28 -8.98
C GLU A 805 19.83 -12.75 -8.65
N SER A 806 20.95 -13.06 -7.96
CA SER A 806 21.34 -14.43 -7.58
C SER A 806 21.44 -15.44 -8.74
N GLN A 807 21.62 -14.96 -9.98
CA GLN A 807 21.68 -15.81 -11.18
C GLN A 807 23.01 -16.55 -11.33
N GLY A 808 23.97 -16.30 -10.44
CA GLY A 808 25.22 -17.01 -10.37
C GLY A 808 25.92 -16.77 -9.04
N ARG A 809 26.50 -17.83 -8.48
CA ARG A 809 27.19 -17.79 -7.19
C ARG A 809 28.53 -18.48 -7.34
N LEU A 810 29.58 -17.88 -6.79
CA LEU A 810 30.86 -18.53 -6.59
C LEU A 810 30.82 -19.31 -5.28
N PHE A 811 31.44 -20.48 -5.28
CA PHE A 811 31.56 -21.33 -4.11
C PHE A 811 33.01 -21.62 -3.85
N PHE A 812 33.36 -21.64 -2.58
CA PHE A 812 34.55 -22.30 -2.08
C PHE A 812 34.08 -23.42 -1.16
N ARG A 813 34.58 -24.63 -1.37
CA ARG A 813 34.17 -25.81 -0.62
C ARG A 813 35.38 -26.63 -0.21
N TYR A 814 35.45 -26.95 1.07
CA TYR A 814 36.36 -27.93 1.63
C TYR A 814 35.55 -29.12 2.13
N ARG A 815 35.88 -30.33 1.68
CA ARG A 815 35.27 -31.58 2.17
C ARG A 815 36.37 -32.50 2.68
N PHE A 816 36.16 -33.06 3.85
CA PHE A 816 37.03 -34.06 4.46
C PHE A 816 36.20 -35.31 4.71
N ASN A 817 36.56 -36.43 4.09
CA ASN A 817 35.93 -37.72 4.29
C ASN A 817 36.93 -38.64 4.98
N SER A 818 36.49 -39.36 6.01
CA SER A 818 37.31 -40.39 6.64
C SER A 818 36.47 -41.59 7.01
N GLU A 819 37.11 -42.73 7.24
CA GLU A 819 36.43 -43.87 7.85
C GLU A 819 36.09 -43.56 9.32
N PHE A 820 34.94 -44.05 9.76
CA PHE A 820 34.48 -43.82 11.13
C PHE A 820 35.38 -44.56 12.12
N GLY A 821 35.98 -43.84 13.05
CA GLY A 821 36.94 -44.40 14.02
C GLY A 821 38.39 -44.43 13.53
N ASP A 822 38.67 -44.11 12.26
CA ASP A 822 40.03 -43.94 11.73
C ASP A 822 40.15 -42.63 10.93
N PHE A 823 40.40 -41.53 11.65
CA PHE A 823 40.62 -40.22 11.04
C PHE A 823 41.90 -40.14 10.20
N LYS A 824 42.86 -41.05 10.41
CA LYS A 824 44.11 -41.06 9.62
C LYS A 824 43.87 -41.58 8.22
N ASN A 825 42.89 -42.49 8.06
CA ASN A 825 42.43 -42.93 6.76
C ASN A 825 41.36 -41.96 6.21
N ASN A 826 41.80 -40.99 5.41
CA ASN A 826 40.95 -39.91 4.91
C ASN A 826 41.36 -39.45 3.52
N PHE A 827 40.47 -38.71 2.87
CA PHE A 827 40.80 -37.83 1.76
C PHE A 827 40.10 -36.49 1.91
N ALA A 828 40.72 -35.46 1.35
CA ALA A 828 40.19 -34.11 1.33
C ALA A 828 39.97 -33.63 -0.11
N GLN A 829 39.00 -32.74 -0.29
CA GLN A 829 38.69 -32.06 -1.54
C GLN A 829 38.68 -30.56 -1.29
N LEU A 830 39.33 -29.80 -2.16
CA LEU A 830 39.36 -28.34 -2.10
C LEU A 830 38.85 -27.78 -3.42
N GLN A 831 37.62 -27.33 -3.41
CA GLN A 831 36.87 -27.05 -4.63
C GLN A 831 36.49 -25.58 -4.72
N ILE A 832 36.70 -25.00 -5.89
CA ILE A 832 36.04 -23.74 -6.29
C ILE A 832 34.94 -24.09 -7.27
N GLY A 833 33.82 -23.39 -7.21
CA GLY A 833 32.71 -23.68 -8.11
C GLY A 833 31.88 -22.48 -8.46
N TYR A 834 30.99 -22.69 -9.44
CA TYR A 834 30.01 -21.72 -9.90
C TYR A 834 28.64 -22.41 -10.02
N THR A 835 27.57 -21.73 -9.59
CA THR A 835 26.20 -22.20 -9.88
C THR A 835 25.57 -21.43 -11.02
N THR A 836 24.84 -22.16 -11.85
CA THR A 836 23.91 -21.65 -12.85
C THR A 836 22.63 -22.48 -12.84
N TYR A 837 21.68 -22.18 -13.73
CA TYR A 837 20.49 -23.01 -13.96
C TYR A 837 20.65 -23.79 -15.27
N LEU A 838 20.30 -25.07 -15.26
CA LEU A 838 20.60 -26.03 -16.35
C LEU A 838 20.00 -25.63 -17.71
N THR A 839 18.86 -24.94 -17.71
CA THR A 839 18.01 -24.74 -18.89
C THR A 839 18.06 -23.30 -19.40
N ARG A 840 19.06 -22.52 -18.98
CA ARG A 840 19.32 -21.18 -19.52
C ARG A 840 20.00 -21.32 -20.88
N ALA A 841 19.34 -20.82 -21.94
CA ALA A 841 20.00 -20.68 -23.23
C ALA A 841 21.13 -19.64 -23.09
N ASN A 842 22.32 -19.96 -23.60
CA ASN A 842 23.34 -18.94 -23.83
C ASN A 842 22.73 -17.90 -24.78
N LYS A 843 22.69 -16.65 -24.33
CA LYS A 843 22.33 -15.52 -25.19
C LYS A 843 23.52 -15.14 -26.06
#